data_AF-A0A959L6U4-F1
#
_entry.id   AF-A0A959L6U4-F1
#
_cell.length_a   1.000
_cell.length_b   1.000
_cell.length_c   1.000
_cell.angle_alpha   90.00
_cell.angle_beta   90.00
_cell.angle_gamma   90.00
#
_symmetry.space_group_name_H-M   'P 1'
#
loop_
_entity.id
_entity.type
_entity.pdbx_description
1 polymer ?
#
loop_
_entity_poly.entity_id
_entity_poly.type
_entity_poly.pdbx_seq_one_letter_code
_entity_poly.pdbx_strand_id
1 'polypeptide(L)'
;MQSKLLFVSVFVLIPLIYMQAQFSLKPKKLIDGNTYALVIGISDYADNKNPDLQYADRDAKEFYDYLQSKSGGNVPVENLTLLTNKDATIANIYFAMNELSNKSQSGDRIYFYFSGHGDVESSLYKLGFLIAYDTPFGNYLNNAIRIEDLNIMANTLSVEKNVQVILITDACHSGKLAGTDNRGRQLVGEQLAKVEKNEIRLASCQSDQLSQEDKLWGGGRGAFSYYLVNGLTGMADSGSKDGIITLLELKNYLQNNVLNDVMNFKSEEQLPIVEGNNFAKISMADTSALNSIIQNSTDNSSIASGGTRALVEVVSQDSKLLHKLSEVTLRDLDDIEDWRIMTKSQVLDGSKNLFGVSDTIYRLGDTNLERKTKYSNLLATAFHNEVQKAVNAYLSGDKEELERRQYYNVKNNEFQKYINLLEIALILADSSSNLHHILRVKKHYFKGLNDRLNMVISSNPDSLANEALLEQNKAYKLDSLASYVINELGVIHNYLKDGTSNKYYERAIALAPSWPLPYSNLSSYYYHQKNDTLGIRFARKAIELNPELFMSYINLGRNLTLKNNYLIAEENFLKASRLNLNHYLPFEELAKIYSHELKYELSNYYYNESEKRKVGFLIFDKDADGVPDSDFAILPTMSVQDYYCEYDTTAFGKNDVFAYFCLGKQYMDVGKLKPAINNFRSALKNNPNDPIIYKYLAVCYFNDNKFTEAEYFFNLAEENYLDYEAFINYANELQKHQEYLECKVYDNYIQSYFQYNELPYYLAEVYTRTKRYDNAIEIYKQQCDIGQKVAYFKLAELYSSISRFRDEELTWTSLEKIDSMQSKYQLKYFYDQRISQKDNADLYRYYNGILLYNMAMTDDSYSDFQFSQLSSNDISTAELIVPGTNEIIYQELKISRPATLALEYFDQIAHLTSYPAEFQAEIFHRMGDLYSYKGEYEKAKLTYQKAVVLNPNNASSKYKFIDISERFDDYENILEQLYTLDSKGQLDLDLLKTYSEYLCEAGDNNLAKTKIEHCKSIELFPDFDFMMAETLNEYFLKNYNTCLLLLNELNDSNTIPSYEVKYTQARIFALNDNPKAAFDSLNDALTQGFNYAWVLHNDPIFESFKNNENFQKILSLLPTHIIEN
;
A
#
# COMPACT_ATOMS: atom_id res chain seq x y z
N MET A 1 -18.88 -43.67 99.17
CA MET A 1 -18.28 -44.03 97.87
C MET A 1 -19.02 -43.40 96.67
N GLN A 2 -19.59 -42.19 96.83
CA GLN A 2 -20.38 -41.49 95.77
C GLN A 2 -19.90 -40.07 95.46
N SER A 3 -18.91 -39.54 96.18
CA SER A 3 -18.41 -38.16 95.99
C SER A 3 -17.13 -38.05 95.15
N LYS A 4 -16.55 -39.18 94.69
CA LYS A 4 -15.34 -39.19 93.82
C LYS A 4 -15.63 -39.42 92.33
N LEU A 5 -16.87 -39.73 91.94
CA LEU A 5 -17.22 -39.94 90.51
C LEU A 5 -17.73 -38.67 89.79
N LEU A 6 -18.12 -37.61 90.51
CA LEU A 6 -18.63 -36.38 89.89
C LEU A 6 -17.55 -35.37 89.50
N PHE A 7 -16.33 -35.49 90.03
CA PHE A 7 -15.23 -34.56 89.72
C PHE A 7 -14.43 -34.95 88.47
N VAL A 8 -14.52 -36.22 88.03
CA VAL A 8 -13.78 -36.72 86.86
C VAL A 8 -14.57 -36.55 85.56
N SER A 9 -15.91 -36.43 85.62
CA SER A 9 -16.73 -36.20 84.42
C SER A 9 -16.68 -34.76 83.91
N VAL A 10 -16.56 -33.75 84.78
CA VAL A 10 -16.56 -32.34 84.36
C VAL A 10 -15.25 -31.90 83.70
N PHE A 11 -14.11 -32.47 84.09
CA PHE A 11 -12.80 -32.13 83.51
C PHE A 11 -12.47 -32.85 82.19
N VAL A 12 -13.20 -33.90 81.83
CA VAL A 12 -13.01 -34.63 80.55
C VAL A 12 -14.05 -34.22 79.51
N LEU A 13 -15.28 -33.85 79.92
CA LEU A 13 -16.33 -33.44 78.98
C LEU A 13 -16.16 -32.01 78.46
N ILE A 14 -15.64 -31.07 79.25
CA ILE A 14 -15.45 -29.68 78.79
C ILE A 14 -14.38 -29.59 77.67
N PRO A 15 -13.21 -30.25 77.77
CA PRO A 15 -12.24 -30.28 76.67
C PRO A 15 -12.72 -31.07 75.45
N LEU A 16 -13.54 -32.12 75.63
CA LEU A 16 -14.11 -32.87 74.49
C LEU A 16 -15.21 -32.08 73.76
N ILE A 17 -16.03 -31.31 74.48
CA ILE A 17 -17.01 -30.40 73.87
C ILE A 17 -16.30 -29.21 73.22
N TYR A 18 -15.19 -28.71 73.79
CA TYR A 18 -14.34 -27.71 73.15
C TYR A 18 -13.61 -28.25 71.90
N MET A 19 -13.12 -29.50 71.93
CA MET A 19 -12.51 -30.17 70.76
C MET A 19 -13.54 -30.52 69.67
N GLN A 20 -14.76 -30.93 70.04
CA GLN A 20 -15.84 -31.16 69.05
C GLN A 20 -16.42 -29.85 68.51
N ALA A 21 -16.42 -28.76 69.27
CA ALA A 21 -16.76 -27.43 68.77
C ALA A 21 -15.68 -26.84 67.85
N GLN A 22 -14.41 -27.24 67.98
CA GLN A 22 -13.32 -26.83 67.07
C GLN A 22 -13.28 -27.62 65.75
N PHE A 23 -13.95 -28.78 65.64
CA PHE A 23 -13.93 -29.63 64.44
C PHE A 23 -15.23 -29.58 63.59
N SER A 24 -16.10 -28.61 63.83
CA SER A 24 -17.34 -28.40 63.06
C SER A 24 -17.55 -26.92 62.67
N LEU A 25 -16.47 -26.24 62.28
CA LEU A 25 -16.60 -25.00 61.50
C LEU A 25 -16.53 -25.40 60.03
N LYS A 26 -17.69 -25.63 59.41
CA LYS A 26 -17.79 -25.53 57.95
C LYS A 26 -17.13 -24.19 57.55
N PRO A 27 -16.21 -24.16 56.55
CA PRO A 27 -15.59 -22.92 56.14
C PRO A 27 -16.68 -21.90 55.84
N LYS A 28 -16.54 -20.69 56.38
CA LYS A 28 -17.50 -19.59 56.22
C LYS A 28 -17.57 -19.28 54.72
N LYS A 29 -18.61 -19.78 54.03
CA LYS A 29 -18.80 -19.56 52.60
C LYS A 29 -19.21 -18.10 52.37
N LEU A 30 -18.60 -17.44 51.39
CA LEU A 30 -18.91 -16.05 51.00
C LEU A 30 -20.32 -15.92 50.41
N ILE A 31 -20.76 -16.96 49.70
CA ILE A 31 -22.08 -17.10 49.10
C ILE A 31 -22.58 -18.54 49.30
N ASP A 32 -23.90 -18.74 49.28
CA ASP A 32 -24.50 -20.06 49.46
C ASP A 32 -24.40 -20.93 48.19
N GLY A 33 -24.41 -20.32 47.00
CA GLY A 33 -24.30 -21.00 45.70
C GLY A 33 -22.87 -21.30 45.24
N ASN A 34 -22.74 -21.56 43.94
CA ASN A 34 -21.48 -21.76 43.23
C ASN A 34 -20.95 -20.44 42.66
N THR A 35 -19.64 -20.38 42.43
CA THR A 35 -19.01 -19.29 41.68
C THR A 35 -18.62 -19.81 40.30
N TYR A 36 -18.92 -19.03 39.26
CA TYR A 36 -18.47 -19.25 37.89
C TYR A 36 -17.76 -18.00 37.37
N ALA A 37 -16.87 -18.17 36.40
CA ALA A 37 -16.22 -17.02 35.76
C ALA A 37 -15.95 -17.23 34.27
N LEU A 38 -16.15 -16.17 33.50
CA LEU A 38 -15.58 -15.98 32.17
C LEU A 38 -14.53 -14.88 32.28
N VAL A 39 -13.28 -15.24 32.01
CA VAL A 39 -12.10 -14.38 32.12
C VAL A 39 -11.46 -14.26 30.75
N ILE A 40 -11.40 -13.03 30.23
CA ILE A 40 -10.99 -12.74 28.86
C ILE A 40 -9.82 -11.75 28.91
N GLY A 41 -8.75 -12.03 28.17
CA GLY A 41 -7.58 -11.15 28.07
C GLY A 41 -6.99 -11.15 26.67
N ILE A 42 -6.94 -10.00 26.02
CA ILE A 42 -6.53 -9.90 24.60
C ILE A 42 -5.39 -8.89 24.49
N SER A 43 -4.20 -9.41 24.25
CA SER A 43 -3.00 -8.63 23.97
C SER A 43 -2.70 -8.57 22.48
N ASP A 44 -2.94 -9.65 21.75
CA ASP A 44 -2.69 -9.79 20.30
C ASP A 44 -4.01 -9.78 19.52
N TYR A 45 -4.10 -9.02 18.42
CA TYR A 45 -5.29 -8.86 17.57
C TYR A 45 -5.05 -9.30 16.12
N ALA A 46 -6.04 -9.95 15.51
CA ALA A 46 -5.91 -10.48 14.14
C ALA A 46 -5.79 -9.38 13.06
N ASP A 47 -6.45 -8.23 13.28
CA ASP A 47 -6.33 -7.05 12.42
C ASP A 47 -5.28 -6.12 13.02
N ASN A 48 -4.14 -5.99 12.33
CA ASN A 48 -2.99 -5.18 12.76
C ASN A 48 -3.27 -3.68 12.91
N LYS A 49 -4.42 -3.20 12.43
CA LYS A 49 -4.88 -1.82 12.67
C LYS A 49 -5.43 -1.65 14.08
N ASN A 50 -5.89 -2.72 14.73
CA ASN A 50 -6.08 -2.73 16.18
C ASN A 50 -4.69 -2.89 16.81
N PRO A 51 -4.21 -1.92 17.62
CA PRO A 51 -2.88 -1.99 18.19
C PRO A 51 -2.82 -3.06 19.29
N ASP A 52 -1.77 -3.86 19.29
CA ASP A 52 -1.55 -4.85 20.35
C ASP A 52 -1.30 -4.20 21.71
N LEU A 53 -1.71 -4.89 22.78
CA LEU A 53 -1.40 -4.59 24.17
C LEU A 53 -0.29 -5.53 24.66
N GLN A 54 0.34 -5.19 25.78
CA GLN A 54 1.48 -5.94 26.31
C GLN A 54 1.10 -7.00 27.34
N TYR A 55 0.08 -6.73 28.18
CA TYR A 55 -0.14 -7.55 29.38
C TYR A 55 -1.61 -7.91 29.66
N ALA A 56 -2.56 -7.60 28.77
CA ALA A 56 -3.99 -7.87 28.99
C ALA A 56 -4.32 -9.37 29.14
N ASP A 57 -3.71 -10.23 28.32
CA ASP A 57 -3.78 -11.69 28.44
C ASP A 57 -3.19 -12.20 29.78
N ARG A 58 -2.08 -11.59 30.22
CA ARG A 58 -1.49 -11.88 31.54
C ARG A 58 -2.40 -11.43 32.68
N ASP A 59 -3.05 -10.27 32.59
CA ASP A 59 -3.99 -9.79 33.60
C ASP A 59 -5.17 -10.73 33.77
N ALA A 60 -5.74 -11.22 32.66
CA ALA A 60 -6.77 -12.26 32.68
C ALA A 60 -6.27 -13.53 33.38
N LYS A 61 -5.04 -13.97 33.08
CA LYS A 61 -4.46 -15.17 33.69
C LYS A 61 -4.24 -15.01 35.21
N GLU A 62 -3.74 -13.87 35.65
CA GLU A 62 -3.54 -13.57 37.08
C GLU A 62 -4.87 -13.52 37.83
N PHE A 63 -5.93 -12.96 37.22
CA PHE A 63 -7.26 -12.98 37.81
C PHE A 63 -7.86 -14.39 37.86
N TYR A 64 -7.66 -15.20 36.82
CA TYR A 64 -8.05 -16.61 36.76
C TYR A 64 -7.36 -17.43 37.86
N ASP A 65 -6.06 -17.24 38.07
CA ASP A 65 -5.29 -17.89 39.14
C ASP A 65 -5.73 -17.42 40.53
N TYR A 66 -6.07 -16.13 40.67
CA TYR A 66 -6.67 -15.60 41.88
C TYR A 66 -7.97 -16.32 42.26
N LEU A 67 -8.90 -16.54 41.31
CA LEU A 67 -10.18 -17.22 41.62
C LEU A 67 -9.98 -18.66 42.13
N GLN A 68 -8.94 -19.35 41.69
CA GLN A 68 -8.58 -20.68 42.18
C GLN A 68 -7.92 -20.66 43.56
N SER A 69 -7.38 -19.52 43.99
CA SER A 69 -6.76 -19.35 45.30
C SER A 69 -7.79 -19.42 46.44
N LYS A 70 -7.30 -19.59 47.67
CA LYS A 70 -8.14 -19.59 48.87
C LYS A 70 -8.88 -18.27 49.08
N SER A 71 -8.23 -17.14 48.84
CA SER A 71 -8.84 -15.80 48.88
C SER A 71 -9.88 -15.59 47.78
N GLY A 72 -9.66 -16.18 46.60
CA GLY A 72 -10.62 -16.17 45.48
C GLY A 72 -11.79 -17.14 45.62
N GLY A 73 -11.79 -17.98 46.67
CA GLY A 73 -12.88 -18.88 46.99
C GLY A 73 -12.67 -20.34 46.61
N ASN A 74 -11.46 -20.72 46.16
CA ASN A 74 -11.14 -22.04 45.62
C ASN A 74 -12.12 -22.47 44.52
N VAL A 75 -12.36 -21.57 43.55
CA VAL A 75 -13.31 -21.85 42.48
C VAL A 75 -12.82 -23.06 41.66
N PRO A 76 -13.64 -24.11 41.46
CA PRO A 76 -13.24 -25.26 40.68
C PRO A 76 -12.96 -24.89 39.22
N VAL A 77 -11.96 -25.52 38.62
CA VAL A 77 -11.53 -25.26 37.23
C VAL A 77 -12.68 -25.47 36.23
N GLU A 78 -13.56 -26.43 36.48
CA GLU A 78 -14.75 -26.71 35.67
C GLU A 78 -15.76 -25.56 35.62
N ASN A 79 -15.70 -24.62 36.58
CA ASN A 79 -16.55 -23.44 36.65
C ASN A 79 -15.88 -22.18 36.07
N LEU A 80 -14.63 -22.29 35.61
CA LEU A 80 -13.84 -21.18 35.09
C LEU A 80 -13.58 -21.37 33.59
N THR A 81 -13.80 -20.30 32.81
CA THR A 81 -13.45 -20.24 31.39
C THR A 81 -12.45 -19.11 31.18
N LEU A 82 -11.27 -19.42 30.63
CA LEU A 82 -10.23 -18.45 30.25
C LEU A 82 -10.13 -18.40 28.73
N LEU A 83 -10.28 -17.22 28.14
CA LEU A 83 -10.09 -16.98 26.70
C LEU A 83 -9.02 -15.91 26.51
N THR A 84 -7.94 -16.25 25.81
CA THR A 84 -6.83 -15.31 25.57
C THR A 84 -6.44 -15.21 24.11
N ASN A 85 -6.12 -14.00 23.64
CA ASN A 85 -5.63 -13.73 22.28
C ASN A 85 -6.49 -14.46 21.22
N LYS A 86 -5.90 -15.28 20.36
CA LYS A 86 -6.59 -16.05 19.30
C LYS A 86 -7.82 -16.86 19.74
N ASP A 87 -7.90 -17.24 21.02
CA ASP A 87 -9.03 -18.00 21.55
C ASP A 87 -10.21 -17.10 21.94
N ALA A 88 -9.99 -15.79 22.14
CA ALA A 88 -11.00 -14.80 22.49
C ALA A 88 -11.69 -14.21 21.26
N THR A 89 -12.22 -15.08 20.39
CA THR A 89 -13.03 -14.65 19.23
C THR A 89 -14.44 -14.24 19.65
N ILE A 90 -15.12 -13.46 18.80
CA ILE A 90 -16.51 -13.01 19.02
C ILE A 90 -17.42 -14.19 19.38
N ALA A 91 -17.34 -15.26 18.59
CA ALA A 91 -18.18 -16.43 18.78
C ALA A 91 -17.82 -17.23 20.03
N ASN A 92 -16.52 -17.37 20.37
CA ASN A 92 -16.10 -18.04 21.60
C ASN A 92 -16.57 -17.28 22.85
N ILE A 93 -16.51 -15.95 22.83
CA ILE A 93 -16.98 -15.10 23.93
C ILE A 93 -18.49 -15.23 24.10
N TYR A 94 -19.29 -15.06 23.04
CA TYR A 94 -20.75 -15.22 23.12
C TYR A 94 -21.16 -16.64 23.51
N PHE A 95 -20.41 -17.67 23.07
CA PHE A 95 -20.63 -19.04 23.49
C PHE A 95 -20.42 -19.21 25.00
N ALA A 96 -19.30 -18.71 25.53
CA ALA A 96 -19.00 -18.78 26.96
C ALA A 96 -20.01 -17.98 27.81
N MET A 97 -20.46 -16.82 27.34
CA MET A 97 -21.54 -16.05 27.95
C MET A 97 -22.86 -16.85 28.04
N ASN A 98 -23.24 -17.54 26.95
CA ASN A 98 -24.44 -18.36 26.93
C ASN A 98 -24.33 -19.57 27.88
N GLU A 99 -23.17 -20.23 27.91
CA GLU A 99 -22.90 -21.35 28.83
C GLU A 99 -23.02 -20.92 30.30
N LEU A 100 -22.46 -19.75 30.66
CA LEU A 100 -22.61 -19.18 31.99
C LEU A 100 -24.08 -18.92 32.33
N SER A 101 -24.81 -18.30 31.40
CA SER A 101 -26.23 -18.02 31.60
C SER A 101 -27.02 -19.31 31.82
N ASN A 102 -26.78 -20.35 31.02
CA ASN A 102 -27.50 -21.62 31.08
C ASN A 102 -27.21 -22.43 32.34
N LYS A 103 -25.96 -22.47 32.81
CA LYS A 103 -25.58 -23.26 34.00
C LYS A 103 -25.96 -22.63 35.33
N SER A 104 -26.12 -21.31 35.34
CA SER A 104 -26.37 -20.55 36.56
C SER A 104 -27.71 -20.85 37.22
N GLN A 105 -27.70 -20.87 38.56
CA GLN A 105 -28.84 -21.09 39.43
C GLN A 105 -28.97 -19.96 40.47
N SER A 106 -30.15 -19.82 41.07
CA SER A 106 -30.38 -18.81 42.10
C SER A 106 -29.43 -18.96 43.29
N GLY A 107 -28.81 -17.85 43.69
CA GLY A 107 -27.79 -17.81 44.74
C GLY A 107 -26.35 -18.02 44.27
N ASP A 108 -26.13 -18.32 42.99
CA ASP A 108 -24.80 -18.37 42.40
C ASP A 108 -24.18 -16.97 42.23
N ARG A 109 -22.87 -16.94 41.99
CA ARG A 109 -22.10 -15.75 41.63
C ARG A 109 -21.41 -15.96 40.29
N ILE A 110 -21.42 -14.95 39.43
CA ILE A 110 -20.74 -14.96 38.14
C ILE A 110 -19.76 -13.79 38.08
N TYR A 111 -18.52 -14.08 37.70
CA TYR A 111 -17.56 -13.06 37.26
C TYR A 111 -17.51 -13.02 35.74
N PHE A 112 -17.68 -11.84 35.16
CA PHE A 112 -17.27 -11.55 33.79
C PHE A 112 -16.10 -10.59 33.89
N TYR A 113 -14.91 -11.06 33.55
CA TYR A 113 -13.69 -10.28 33.56
C TYR A 113 -13.21 -10.12 32.12
N PHE A 114 -12.98 -8.88 31.70
CA PHE A 114 -12.44 -8.57 30.39
C PHE A 114 -11.28 -7.59 30.53
N SER A 115 -10.14 -7.93 29.94
CA SER A 115 -8.98 -7.05 29.78
C SER A 115 -8.59 -6.98 28.30
N GLY A 116 -8.51 -5.77 27.75
CA GLY A 116 -8.26 -5.55 26.32
C GLY A 116 -8.79 -4.18 25.86
N HIS A 117 -8.93 -4.00 24.54
CA HIS A 117 -9.53 -2.79 23.99
C HIS A 117 -11.05 -2.73 24.18
N GLY A 118 -11.52 -1.55 24.59
CA GLY A 118 -12.91 -1.12 24.47
C GLY A 118 -12.96 0.10 23.56
N ASP A 119 -13.95 0.18 22.69
CA ASP A 119 -14.10 1.31 21.77
C ASP A 119 -15.58 1.71 21.60
N VAL A 120 -15.78 2.93 21.09
CA VAL A 120 -17.07 3.42 20.63
C VAL A 120 -16.95 3.76 19.17
N GLU A 121 -17.91 3.24 18.41
CA GLU A 121 -17.95 3.54 17.00
C GLU A 121 -18.30 5.02 16.79
N SER A 122 -17.61 5.68 15.85
CA SER A 122 -17.87 7.07 15.43
C SER A 122 -19.15 7.24 14.60
N SER A 123 -20.03 6.23 14.61
CA SER A 123 -21.29 6.17 13.88
C SER A 123 -22.44 6.91 14.59
N LEU A 124 -23.59 6.99 13.92
CA LEU A 124 -24.79 7.66 14.41
C LEU A 124 -25.26 7.14 15.79
N TYR A 125 -24.99 5.88 16.11
CA TYR A 125 -25.58 5.17 17.24
C TYR A 125 -24.73 5.22 18.52
N LYS A 126 -23.43 5.56 18.42
CA LYS A 126 -22.49 5.71 19.54
C LYS A 126 -22.57 4.56 20.57
N LEU A 127 -22.63 3.32 20.09
CA LEU A 127 -22.68 2.13 20.94
C LEU A 127 -21.28 1.75 21.45
N GLY A 128 -21.22 1.21 22.66
CA GLY A 128 -19.98 0.71 23.26
C GLY A 128 -19.71 -0.75 22.94
N PHE A 129 -18.44 -1.06 22.63
CA PHE A 129 -18.00 -2.41 22.25
C PHE A 129 -16.74 -2.82 23.00
N LEU A 130 -16.64 -4.11 23.28
CA LEU A 130 -15.40 -4.78 23.66
C LEU A 130 -14.83 -5.46 22.41
N ILE A 131 -13.56 -5.22 22.14
CA ILE A 131 -12.90 -5.67 20.90
C ILE A 131 -12.37 -7.10 21.12
N ALA A 132 -12.87 -8.03 20.32
CA ALA A 132 -12.42 -9.42 20.31
C ALA A 132 -11.21 -9.59 19.38
N TYR A 133 -10.55 -10.76 19.45
CA TYR A 133 -9.38 -11.06 18.60
C TYR A 133 -9.66 -10.87 17.10
N ASP A 134 -10.82 -11.32 16.63
CA ASP A 134 -11.24 -11.30 15.22
C ASP A 134 -12.13 -10.10 14.86
N THR A 135 -12.14 -9.04 15.68
CA THR A 135 -12.87 -7.80 15.40
C THR A 135 -12.12 -6.94 14.37
N PRO A 136 -12.73 -6.58 13.22
CA PRO A 136 -12.12 -5.69 12.24
C PRO A 136 -12.07 -4.24 12.75
N PHE A 137 -10.97 -3.55 12.47
CA PHE A 137 -10.75 -2.17 12.92
C PHE A 137 -11.83 -1.21 12.40
N GLY A 138 -12.48 -0.49 13.30
CA GLY A 138 -13.47 0.55 13.01
C GLY A 138 -14.79 0.07 12.38
N ASN A 139 -15.12 -1.22 12.42
CA ASN A 139 -16.40 -1.75 11.93
C ASN A 139 -17.01 -2.73 12.95
N TYR A 140 -17.53 -2.19 14.05
CA TYR A 140 -17.81 -2.96 15.27
C TYR A 140 -19.25 -3.43 15.41
N LEU A 141 -20.22 -2.68 14.87
CA LEU A 141 -21.67 -2.89 15.14
C LEU A 141 -22.14 -4.34 15.18
N ASN A 142 -21.59 -5.17 14.28
CA ASN A 142 -21.90 -6.59 14.20
C ASN A 142 -20.65 -7.49 14.04
N ASN A 143 -19.48 -6.97 14.41
CA ASN A 143 -18.22 -7.71 14.41
C ASN A 143 -17.43 -7.48 15.71
N ALA A 144 -18.10 -7.15 16.81
CA ALA A 144 -17.50 -6.97 18.13
C ALA A 144 -18.49 -7.38 19.23
N ILE A 145 -18.05 -7.44 20.48
CA ILE A 145 -18.92 -7.75 21.61
C ILE A 145 -19.61 -6.47 22.08
N ARG A 146 -20.94 -6.40 21.93
CA ARG A 146 -21.72 -5.23 22.34
C ARG A 146 -21.87 -5.19 23.85
N ILE A 147 -21.61 -4.02 24.44
CA ILE A 147 -21.87 -3.79 25.88
C ILE A 147 -23.37 -3.94 26.19
N GLU A 148 -24.24 -3.62 25.24
CA GLU A 148 -25.69 -3.84 25.38
C GLU A 148 -26.03 -5.33 25.59
N ASP A 149 -25.41 -6.24 24.83
CA ASP A 149 -25.65 -7.68 25.00
C ASP A 149 -25.15 -8.17 26.37
N LEU A 150 -24.01 -7.62 26.84
CA LEU A 150 -23.48 -7.89 28.18
C LEU A 150 -24.44 -7.39 29.26
N ASN A 151 -25.02 -6.20 29.08
CA ASN A 151 -26.00 -5.61 29.99
C ASN A 151 -27.29 -6.42 30.04
N ILE A 152 -27.80 -6.88 28.90
CA ILE A 152 -28.98 -7.75 28.83
C ILE A 152 -28.71 -9.05 29.59
N MET A 153 -27.56 -9.69 29.35
CA MET A 153 -27.19 -10.92 30.05
C MET A 153 -27.09 -10.71 31.56
N ALA A 154 -26.39 -9.66 32.00
CA ALA A 154 -26.24 -9.32 33.41
C ALA A 154 -27.59 -9.09 34.09
N ASN A 155 -28.47 -8.32 33.45
CA ASN A 155 -29.81 -8.03 33.95
C ASN A 155 -30.67 -9.31 34.05
N THR A 156 -30.70 -10.13 33.01
CA THR A 156 -31.43 -11.41 33.02
C THR A 156 -30.96 -12.31 34.17
N LEU A 157 -29.65 -12.44 34.36
CA LEU A 157 -29.09 -13.26 35.44
C LEU A 157 -29.42 -12.68 36.82
N SER A 158 -29.29 -11.37 36.98
CA SER A 158 -29.44 -10.68 38.25
C SER A 158 -30.90 -10.58 38.71
N VAL A 159 -31.80 -10.21 37.79
CA VAL A 159 -33.22 -9.98 38.06
C VAL A 159 -34.04 -11.26 37.99
N GLU A 160 -33.89 -12.07 36.94
CA GLU A 160 -34.75 -13.24 36.72
C GLU A 160 -34.25 -14.47 37.48
N LYS A 161 -32.92 -14.67 37.54
CA LYS A 161 -32.32 -15.83 38.19
C LYS A 161 -31.83 -15.57 39.60
N ASN A 162 -31.81 -14.31 40.07
CA ASN A 162 -31.28 -13.93 41.38
C ASN A 162 -29.82 -14.41 41.58
N VAL A 163 -29.01 -14.29 40.52
CA VAL A 163 -27.58 -14.54 40.51
C VAL A 163 -26.84 -13.25 40.83
N GLN A 164 -25.75 -13.31 41.60
CA GLN A 164 -24.89 -12.14 41.79
C GLN A 164 -23.93 -12.02 40.61
N VAL A 165 -24.07 -10.96 39.81
CA VAL A 165 -23.21 -10.72 38.65
C VAL A 165 -22.16 -9.67 38.99
N ILE A 166 -20.90 -9.99 38.77
CA ILE A 166 -19.75 -9.09 38.96
C ILE A 166 -19.09 -8.89 37.61
N LEU A 167 -19.28 -7.71 37.02
CA LEU A 167 -18.65 -7.33 35.76
C LEU A 167 -17.40 -6.51 36.04
N ILE A 168 -16.26 -6.94 35.51
CA ILE A 168 -14.96 -6.29 35.65
C ILE A 168 -14.43 -6.04 34.25
N THR A 169 -14.20 -4.78 33.93
CA THR A 169 -13.72 -4.35 32.62
C THR A 169 -12.45 -3.52 32.80
N ASP A 170 -11.31 -4.12 32.47
CA ASP A 170 -10.06 -3.41 32.24
C ASP A 170 -9.92 -3.07 30.76
N ALA A 171 -10.82 -2.20 30.29
CA ALA A 171 -10.97 -1.88 28.88
C ALA A 171 -11.21 -0.39 28.68
N CYS A 172 -10.11 0.37 28.59
CA CYS A 172 -10.04 1.78 28.22
C CYS A 172 -8.60 2.14 27.77
N HIS A 173 -7.98 1.30 26.94
CA HIS A 173 -6.68 1.61 26.33
C HIS A 173 -6.87 2.46 25.07
N SER A 174 -6.17 3.60 24.96
CA SER A 174 -6.18 4.42 23.74
C SER A 174 -4.97 4.15 22.85
N GLY A 175 -5.14 3.24 21.90
CA GLY A 175 -4.64 3.53 20.57
C GLY A 175 -5.61 4.49 19.87
N LYS A 176 -5.22 5.10 18.76
CA LYS A 176 -6.16 5.80 17.85
C LYS A 176 -7.14 4.79 17.24
N LEU A 177 -8.09 4.30 18.02
CA LEU A 177 -9.21 3.52 17.51
C LEU A 177 -10.24 4.46 16.85
N ALA A 178 -11.27 3.91 16.21
CA ALA A 178 -12.11 4.65 15.25
C ALA A 178 -12.94 5.81 15.85
N GLY A 179 -12.97 5.97 17.18
CA GLY A 179 -13.62 7.07 17.90
C GLY A 179 -12.67 8.24 18.23
N THR A 180 -12.73 9.33 17.45
CA THR A 180 -11.95 10.57 17.70
C THR A 180 -12.59 11.54 18.72
N ASP A 181 -13.65 11.13 19.43
CA ASP A 181 -14.41 12.01 20.33
C ASP A 181 -14.42 11.47 21.77
N ASN A 182 -14.01 12.30 22.74
CA ASN A 182 -13.99 12.00 24.19
C ASN A 182 -15.38 11.56 24.71
N ARG A 183 -16.45 11.90 23.98
CA ARG A 183 -17.83 11.52 24.31
C ARG A 183 -18.15 10.03 24.11
N GLY A 184 -17.42 9.32 23.25
CA GLY A 184 -17.63 7.88 23.06
C GLY A 184 -17.23 7.10 24.31
N ARG A 185 -16.02 7.36 24.81
CA ARG A 185 -15.53 6.80 26.07
C ARG A 185 -16.47 7.09 27.25
N GLN A 186 -17.14 8.24 27.24
CA GLN A 186 -18.20 8.62 28.18
C GLN A 186 -19.43 7.72 28.14
N LEU A 187 -19.89 7.36 26.96
CA LEU A 187 -21.05 6.49 26.80
C LEU A 187 -20.78 5.03 27.22
N VAL A 188 -19.57 4.51 26.97
CA VAL A 188 -19.17 3.18 27.48
C VAL A 188 -19.19 3.17 29.00
N GLY A 189 -18.55 4.16 29.63
CA GLY A 189 -18.56 4.31 31.09
C GLY A 189 -19.98 4.46 31.66
N GLU A 190 -20.84 5.29 31.05
CA GLU A 190 -22.23 5.49 31.47
C GLU A 190 -23.11 4.24 31.27
N GLN A 191 -22.93 3.50 30.17
CA GLN A 191 -23.65 2.24 29.90
C GLN A 191 -23.19 1.11 30.83
N LEU A 192 -21.92 1.10 31.23
CA LEU A 192 -21.38 0.18 32.21
C LEU A 192 -21.74 0.58 33.64
N ALA A 193 -22.07 1.84 33.94
CA ALA A 193 -22.42 2.30 35.29
C ALA A 193 -23.89 2.04 35.70
N LYS A 194 -24.76 1.57 34.79
CA LYS A 194 -26.15 1.20 35.12
C LYS A 194 -26.16 -0.14 35.87
N VAL A 195 -26.36 -0.07 37.18
CA VAL A 195 -26.40 -1.23 38.07
C VAL A 195 -27.83 -1.55 38.47
N GLU A 196 -28.27 -2.78 38.20
CA GLU A 196 -29.54 -3.33 38.69
C GLU A 196 -29.34 -4.14 39.97
N LYS A 197 -30.43 -4.69 40.52
CA LYS A 197 -30.38 -5.47 41.76
C LYS A 197 -29.45 -6.70 41.62
N ASN A 198 -28.56 -6.90 42.58
CA ASN A 198 -27.55 -7.99 42.62
C ASN A 198 -26.41 -7.89 41.58
N GLU A 199 -26.19 -6.72 41.00
CA GLU A 199 -25.04 -6.45 40.14
C GLU A 199 -23.95 -5.67 40.87
N ILE A 200 -22.70 -5.93 40.49
CA ILE A 200 -21.51 -5.17 40.88
C ILE A 200 -20.70 -4.93 39.61
N ARG A 201 -20.27 -3.70 39.40
CA ARG A 201 -19.58 -3.29 38.18
C ARG A 201 -18.31 -2.53 38.51
N LEU A 202 -17.20 -2.98 37.94
CA LEU A 202 -15.88 -2.38 38.08
C LEU A 202 -15.32 -2.06 36.71
N ALA A 203 -14.90 -0.81 36.51
CA ALA A 203 -14.16 -0.40 35.32
C ALA A 203 -12.83 0.24 35.71
N SER A 204 -11.81 0.05 34.88
CA SER A 204 -10.44 0.42 35.22
C SER A 204 -10.18 1.92 35.32
N CYS A 205 -10.99 2.76 34.66
CA CYS A 205 -10.88 4.21 34.72
C CYS A 205 -12.21 4.92 34.42
N GLN A 206 -12.25 6.24 34.63
CA GLN A 206 -13.36 7.07 34.16
C GLN A 206 -13.30 7.22 32.65
N SER A 207 -14.39 7.73 32.08
CA SER A 207 -14.55 7.89 30.64
C SER A 207 -13.54 8.80 29.94
N ASP A 208 -12.93 9.75 30.64
CA ASP A 208 -11.96 10.69 30.08
C ASP A 208 -10.51 10.28 30.34
N GLN A 209 -10.30 9.13 30.97
CA GLN A 209 -9.01 8.61 31.43
C GLN A 209 -8.58 7.37 30.62
N LEU A 210 -7.33 6.96 30.79
CA LEU A 210 -6.75 5.78 30.13
C LEU A 210 -6.45 4.70 31.16
N SER A 211 -6.63 3.43 30.76
CA SER A 211 -6.05 2.32 31.52
C SER A 211 -4.58 2.15 31.15
N GLN A 212 -3.71 2.15 32.15
CA GLN A 212 -2.26 2.08 31.99
C GLN A 212 -1.72 0.67 32.24
N GLU A 213 -0.74 0.25 31.44
CA GLU A 213 -0.02 -1.02 31.62
C GLU A 213 1.51 -0.79 31.58
N ASP A 214 2.25 -1.49 32.44
CA ASP A 214 3.70 -1.37 32.52
C ASP A 214 4.33 -2.53 33.31
N LYS A 215 5.64 -2.74 33.12
CA LYS A 215 6.48 -3.60 33.96
C LYS A 215 6.51 -3.17 35.43
N LEU A 216 6.26 -1.90 35.72
CA LEU A 216 6.17 -1.36 37.09
C LEU A 216 5.21 -2.13 37.98
N TRP A 217 4.07 -2.58 37.44
CA TRP A 217 3.07 -3.31 38.20
C TRP A 217 3.28 -4.82 38.05
N GLY A 218 3.78 -5.47 39.11
CA GLY A 218 3.94 -6.93 39.16
C GLY A 218 4.86 -7.52 38.06
N GLY A 219 5.82 -6.74 37.55
CA GLY A 219 6.71 -7.17 36.47
C GLY A 219 6.06 -7.22 35.08
N GLY A 220 4.93 -6.53 34.88
CA GLY A 220 4.25 -6.39 33.59
C GLY A 220 2.77 -6.71 33.69
N ARG A 221 1.95 -5.71 34.03
CA ARG A 221 0.49 -5.80 34.21
C ARG A 221 -0.19 -4.45 33.99
N GLY A 222 -1.51 -4.44 33.81
CA GLY A 222 -2.36 -3.27 33.94
C GLY A 222 -2.46 -2.79 35.39
N ALA A 223 -2.37 -1.48 35.61
CA ALA A 223 -2.38 -0.88 36.94
C ALA A 223 -3.64 -1.28 37.74
N PHE A 224 -4.81 -1.13 37.12
CA PHE A 224 -6.08 -1.51 37.74
C PHE A 224 -6.13 -2.99 38.09
N SER A 225 -5.81 -3.88 37.13
CA SER A 225 -5.84 -5.32 37.32
C SER A 225 -4.87 -5.81 38.41
N TYR A 226 -3.70 -5.18 38.51
CA TYR A 226 -2.73 -5.43 39.58
C TYR A 226 -3.31 -5.08 40.96
N TYR A 227 -3.84 -3.86 41.14
CA TYR A 227 -4.43 -3.45 42.42
C TYR A 227 -5.71 -4.21 42.73
N LEU A 228 -6.52 -4.57 41.73
CA LEU A 228 -7.73 -5.36 41.91
C LEU A 228 -7.43 -6.70 42.57
N VAL A 229 -6.50 -7.48 42.02
CA VAL A 229 -6.12 -8.78 42.58
C VAL A 229 -5.54 -8.63 44.00
N ASN A 230 -4.68 -7.63 44.22
CA ASN A 230 -4.09 -7.37 45.54
C ASN A 230 -5.15 -6.97 46.58
N GLY A 231 -6.04 -6.05 46.20
CA GLY A 231 -7.15 -5.58 47.02
C GLY A 231 -8.06 -6.74 47.42
N LEU A 232 -8.48 -7.55 46.44
CA LEU A 232 -9.30 -8.74 46.63
C LEU A 232 -8.63 -9.84 47.46
N THR A 233 -7.31 -9.96 47.41
CA THR A 233 -6.56 -10.95 48.21
C THR A 233 -6.52 -10.58 49.70
N GLY A 234 -6.67 -9.28 50.02
CA GLY A 234 -6.72 -8.82 51.40
C GLY A 234 -6.25 -7.38 51.62
N MET A 235 -5.58 -6.74 50.64
CA MET A 235 -4.99 -5.41 50.86
C MET A 235 -6.05 -4.31 51.03
N ALA A 236 -7.29 -4.55 50.59
CA ALA A 236 -8.40 -3.64 50.78
C ALA A 236 -9.00 -3.67 52.19
N ASP A 237 -8.63 -4.62 53.06
CA ASP A 237 -9.16 -4.75 54.43
C ASP A 237 -8.57 -3.67 55.38
N SER A 238 -8.94 -2.42 55.14
CA SER A 238 -8.38 -1.24 55.83
C SER A 238 -9.29 -0.65 56.91
N GLY A 239 -10.53 -1.13 57.03
CA GLY A 239 -11.55 -0.59 57.95
C GLY A 239 -11.67 -1.41 59.24
N SER A 240 -12.53 -2.43 59.22
CA SER A 240 -12.81 -3.29 60.37
C SER A 240 -11.69 -4.29 60.66
N LYS A 241 -10.82 -4.59 59.67
CA LYS A 241 -9.81 -5.66 59.74
C LYS A 241 -10.42 -6.99 60.15
N ASP A 242 -11.65 -7.23 59.69
CA ASP A 242 -12.45 -8.39 60.07
C ASP A 242 -12.20 -9.60 59.14
N GLY A 243 -11.28 -9.45 58.18
CA GLY A 243 -10.91 -10.48 57.22
C GLY A 243 -11.92 -10.65 56.09
N ILE A 244 -12.92 -9.77 55.96
CA ILE A 244 -13.89 -9.75 54.85
C ILE A 244 -13.73 -8.45 54.09
N ILE A 245 -13.58 -8.53 52.77
CA ILE A 245 -13.50 -7.35 51.93
C ILE A 245 -14.89 -6.99 51.42
N THR A 246 -15.39 -5.84 51.84
CA THR A 246 -16.63 -5.25 51.32
C THR A 246 -16.38 -4.48 50.02
N LEU A 247 -17.45 -4.21 49.26
CA LEU A 247 -17.34 -3.41 48.04
C LEU A 247 -16.84 -1.99 48.34
N LEU A 248 -17.26 -1.39 49.45
CA LEU A 248 -16.79 -0.06 49.88
C LEU A 248 -15.29 -0.03 50.16
N GLU A 249 -14.78 -1.05 50.86
CA GLU A 249 -13.35 -1.20 51.14
C GLU A 249 -12.54 -1.36 49.85
N LEU A 250 -13.00 -2.23 48.96
CA LEU A 250 -12.38 -2.42 47.66
C LEU A 250 -12.41 -1.13 46.83
N LYS A 251 -13.53 -0.39 46.81
CA LYS A 251 -13.67 0.90 46.13
C LYS A 251 -12.63 1.90 46.62
N ASN A 252 -12.55 2.10 47.93
CA ASN A 252 -11.60 3.04 48.52
C ASN A 252 -10.15 2.63 48.24
N TYR A 253 -9.85 1.32 48.32
CA TYR A 253 -8.52 0.81 48.02
C TYR A 253 -8.13 1.05 46.56
N LEU A 254 -8.99 0.71 45.61
CA LEU A 254 -8.70 0.86 44.18
C LEU A 254 -8.56 2.33 43.80
N GLN A 255 -9.51 3.17 44.22
CA GLN A 255 -9.50 4.60 43.87
C GLN A 255 -8.28 5.33 44.43
N ASN A 256 -7.80 4.97 45.61
CA ASN A 256 -6.60 5.59 46.19
C ASN A 256 -5.33 5.08 45.53
N ASN A 257 -5.14 3.77 45.42
CA ASN A 257 -3.85 3.22 44.99
C ASN A 257 -3.63 3.36 43.48
N VAL A 258 -4.66 3.11 42.66
CA VAL A 258 -4.54 3.26 41.20
C VAL A 258 -4.27 4.73 40.84
N LEU A 259 -5.04 5.67 41.40
CA LEU A 259 -4.86 7.09 41.12
C LEU A 259 -3.47 7.57 41.54
N ASN A 260 -3.05 7.25 42.77
CA ASN A 260 -1.77 7.72 43.28
C ASN A 260 -0.58 7.17 42.48
N ASP A 261 -0.55 5.86 42.19
CA ASP A 261 0.60 5.28 41.50
C ASP A 261 0.64 5.68 40.02
N VAL A 262 -0.50 5.70 39.32
CA VAL A 262 -0.52 6.14 37.92
C VAL A 262 -0.16 7.63 37.82
N MET A 263 -0.66 8.49 38.72
CA MET A 263 -0.23 9.89 38.76
C MET A 263 1.26 10.04 39.06
N ASN A 264 1.80 9.29 40.01
CA ASN A 264 3.20 9.38 40.41
C ASN A 264 4.17 8.89 39.32
N PHE A 265 3.85 7.80 38.62
CA PHE A 265 4.76 7.16 37.67
C PHE A 265 4.50 7.51 36.20
N LYS A 266 3.27 7.86 35.84
CA LYS A 266 2.85 8.17 34.46
C LYS A 266 2.44 9.63 34.26
N SER A 267 2.24 10.40 35.33
CA SER A 267 1.70 11.76 35.25
C SER A 267 0.33 11.85 34.55
N GLU A 268 -0.46 10.79 34.68
CA GLU A 268 -1.82 10.68 34.11
C GLU A 268 -2.82 10.27 35.19
N GLU A 269 -4.08 10.69 35.05
CA GLU A 269 -5.14 10.29 35.97
C GLU A 269 -5.77 8.96 35.54
N GLN A 270 -5.88 8.03 36.48
CA GLN A 270 -6.65 6.79 36.32
C GLN A 270 -7.45 6.53 37.60
N LEU A 271 -8.77 6.75 37.55
CA LEU A 271 -9.68 6.61 38.67
C LEU A 271 -10.72 5.50 38.39
N PRO A 272 -10.58 4.32 39.01
CA PRO A 272 -11.51 3.22 38.81
C PRO A 272 -12.96 3.55 39.17
N ILE A 273 -13.90 3.04 38.37
CA ILE A 273 -15.34 3.05 38.65
C ILE A 273 -15.67 1.77 39.42
N VAL A 274 -16.37 1.91 40.54
CA VAL A 274 -16.87 0.77 41.34
C VAL A 274 -18.29 1.08 41.79
N GLU A 275 -19.26 0.37 41.19
CA GLU A 275 -20.69 0.56 41.42
C GLU A 275 -21.37 -0.74 41.87
N GLY A 276 -22.35 -0.62 42.77
CA GLY A 276 -23.02 -1.76 43.42
C GLY A 276 -23.42 -1.49 44.87
N ASN A 277 -23.88 -2.52 45.56
CA ASN A 277 -24.17 -2.42 46.99
C ASN A 277 -22.85 -2.34 47.79
N ASN A 278 -22.56 -1.17 48.38
CA ASN A 278 -21.37 -0.90 49.19
C ASN A 278 -21.09 -1.94 50.30
N PHE A 279 -22.14 -2.58 50.84
CA PHE A 279 -22.01 -3.58 51.92
C PHE A 279 -21.93 -5.02 51.39
N ALA A 280 -21.91 -5.23 50.08
CA ALA A 280 -21.73 -6.54 49.49
C ALA A 280 -20.34 -7.11 49.86
N LYS A 281 -20.31 -8.36 50.29
CA LYS A 281 -19.08 -9.09 50.62
C LYS A 281 -18.48 -9.66 49.34
N ILE A 282 -17.27 -9.23 48.99
CA ILE A 282 -16.63 -9.55 47.72
C ILE A 282 -15.70 -10.74 47.88
N SER A 283 -14.76 -10.67 48.83
CA SER A 283 -13.77 -11.72 49.08
C SER A 283 -13.43 -11.82 50.58
N MET A 284 -12.62 -12.82 50.93
CA MET A 284 -12.06 -12.97 52.28
C MET A 284 -10.56 -12.77 52.20
N ALA A 285 -10.02 -11.96 53.13
CA ALA A 285 -8.59 -11.69 53.18
C ALA A 285 -7.83 -12.97 53.59
N ASP A 286 -6.77 -13.30 52.84
CA ASP A 286 -5.86 -14.38 53.20
C ASP A 286 -4.55 -13.78 53.72
N THR A 287 -4.39 -13.80 55.04
CA THR A 287 -3.20 -13.29 55.73
C THR A 287 -1.90 -13.99 55.31
N SER A 288 -1.96 -15.24 54.86
CA SER A 288 -0.77 -15.96 54.37
C SER A 288 -0.36 -15.51 52.96
N ALA A 289 -1.32 -15.30 52.07
CA ALA A 289 -1.08 -14.75 50.74
C ALA A 289 -0.69 -13.25 50.80
N LEU A 290 -1.24 -12.51 51.77
CA LEU A 290 -0.89 -11.12 52.01
C LEU A 290 0.60 -10.95 52.33
N ASN A 291 1.13 -11.82 53.18
CA ASN A 291 2.53 -11.78 53.58
C ASN A 291 3.48 -12.06 52.40
N SER A 292 3.10 -12.92 51.46
CA SER A 292 3.89 -13.13 50.23
C SER A 292 3.84 -11.94 49.28
N ILE A 293 2.69 -11.27 49.15
CA ILE A 293 2.59 -10.06 48.31
C ILE A 293 3.41 -8.92 48.92
N ILE A 294 3.38 -8.76 50.24
CA ILE A 294 4.15 -7.72 50.97
C ILE A 294 5.66 -7.99 50.93
N GLN A 295 6.10 -9.24 51.02
CA GLN A 295 7.54 -9.58 50.91
C GLN A 295 8.07 -9.30 49.49
N ASN A 296 7.28 -9.62 48.46
CA ASN A 296 7.68 -9.38 47.07
C ASN A 296 7.67 -7.88 46.69
N SER A 297 6.92 -7.02 47.41
CA SER A 297 6.94 -5.56 47.16
C SER A 297 8.10 -4.83 47.86
N THR A 298 8.74 -5.46 48.85
CA THR A 298 9.88 -4.87 49.59
C THR A 298 11.25 -5.14 48.95
N ASP A 299 11.40 -6.19 48.14
CA ASP A 299 12.67 -6.54 47.47
C ASP A 299 12.76 -5.91 46.08
N ASN A 300 12.95 -4.58 46.03
CA ASN A 300 13.07 -3.81 44.78
C ASN A 300 14.48 -3.85 44.16
N SER A 301 15.24 -4.92 44.40
CA SER A 301 16.52 -5.15 43.71
C SER A 301 16.75 -6.65 43.54
N SER A 302 16.68 -7.09 42.27
CA SER A 302 16.92 -8.45 41.79
C SER A 302 15.87 -9.49 42.21
N ILE A 303 15.02 -9.88 41.25
CA ILE A 303 14.87 -11.26 40.74
C ILE A 303 14.00 -11.16 39.48
N ALA A 304 14.67 -10.99 38.34
CA ALA A 304 14.26 -11.68 37.14
C ALA A 304 14.68 -13.15 37.33
N SER A 305 13.84 -14.08 36.88
CA SER A 305 13.97 -15.55 37.01
C SER A 305 13.47 -16.14 38.34
N GLY A 306 12.25 -16.69 38.33
CA GLY A 306 11.72 -17.38 39.50
C GLY A 306 10.34 -17.99 39.31
N GLY A 307 10.18 -18.85 38.32
CA GLY A 307 9.08 -19.81 38.30
C GLY A 307 7.87 -19.42 37.46
N THR A 308 8.06 -19.32 36.15
CA THR A 308 7.10 -19.98 35.26
C THR A 308 7.07 -21.44 35.72
N ARG A 309 6.14 -21.80 36.60
CA ARG A 309 5.56 -23.13 36.47
C ARG A 309 5.05 -23.10 35.05
N ALA A 310 5.77 -23.78 34.16
CA ALA A 310 5.19 -24.25 32.93
C ALA A 310 3.85 -24.82 33.36
N LEU A 311 2.79 -24.08 33.09
CA LEU A 311 1.47 -24.64 33.04
C LEU A 311 1.65 -25.68 31.95
N VAL A 312 1.90 -26.91 32.40
CA VAL A 312 1.31 -28.06 31.77
C VAL A 312 -0.13 -27.62 31.66
N GLU A 313 -0.54 -27.17 30.47
CA GLU A 313 -1.93 -27.21 30.09
C GLU A 313 -2.38 -28.56 30.61
N VAL A 314 -3.23 -28.59 31.62
CA VAL A 314 -3.95 -29.82 31.91
C VAL A 314 -4.82 -29.92 30.68
N VAL A 315 -4.28 -30.58 29.64
CA VAL A 315 -4.92 -30.69 28.35
C VAL A 315 -6.09 -31.64 28.58
N SER A 316 -7.18 -31.07 29.08
CA SER A 316 -8.46 -31.73 29.17
C SER A 316 -8.80 -32.22 27.76
N GLN A 317 -9.55 -33.32 27.66
CA GLN A 317 -10.02 -33.76 26.34
C GLN A 317 -10.71 -32.63 25.57
N ASP A 318 -11.35 -31.69 26.29
CA ASP A 318 -11.97 -30.48 25.75
C ASP A 318 -10.96 -29.56 25.07
N SER A 319 -9.81 -29.28 25.70
CA SER A 319 -8.76 -28.41 25.12
C SER A 319 -8.09 -29.00 23.86
N LYS A 320 -7.82 -30.31 23.85
CA LYS A 320 -7.34 -31.04 22.66
C LYS A 320 -8.33 -30.95 21.51
N LEU A 321 -9.62 -31.07 21.82
CA LEU A 321 -10.68 -30.99 20.83
C LEU A 321 -10.88 -29.54 20.35
N LEU A 322 -10.79 -28.55 21.24
CA LEU A 322 -10.82 -27.13 20.90
C LEU A 322 -9.70 -26.76 19.92
N HIS A 323 -8.47 -27.22 20.17
CA HIS A 323 -7.36 -27.04 19.23
C HIS A 323 -7.62 -27.70 17.86
N LYS A 324 -8.19 -28.91 17.87
CA LYS A 324 -8.55 -29.60 16.61
C LYS A 324 -9.71 -28.92 15.87
N LEU A 325 -10.60 -28.26 16.60
CA LEU A 325 -11.72 -27.49 16.06
C LEU A 325 -11.28 -26.14 15.50
N SER A 326 -10.24 -25.52 16.07
CA SER A 326 -9.69 -24.26 15.55
C SER A 326 -8.86 -24.45 14.27
N GLU A 327 -8.44 -25.68 13.96
CA GLU A 327 -7.76 -26.05 12.72
C GLU A 327 -8.70 -26.37 11.55
N VAL A 328 -10.02 -26.34 11.74
CA VAL A 328 -10.97 -26.66 10.67
C VAL A 328 -10.87 -25.63 9.54
N THR A 329 -10.48 -26.07 8.34
CA THR A 329 -10.35 -25.25 7.14
C THR A 329 -11.38 -25.60 6.05
N LEU A 330 -11.52 -24.73 5.04
CA LEU A 330 -12.33 -25.00 3.84
C LEU A 330 -11.90 -26.26 3.06
N ARG A 331 -10.62 -26.66 3.16
CA ARG A 331 -10.06 -27.82 2.45
C ARG A 331 -10.49 -29.15 3.09
N ASP A 332 -10.76 -29.15 4.39
CA ASP A 332 -11.23 -30.33 5.13
C ASP A 332 -12.67 -30.73 4.75
N LEU A 333 -13.32 -29.94 3.88
CA LEU A 333 -14.75 -30.00 3.57
C LEU A 333 -15.05 -30.35 2.10
N ASP A 334 -14.03 -30.58 1.27
CA ASP A 334 -14.19 -30.77 -0.18
C ASP A 334 -14.90 -32.09 -0.59
N ASP A 335 -15.06 -33.05 0.33
CA ASP A 335 -15.45 -34.44 0.01
C ASP A 335 -16.95 -34.79 0.14
N ILE A 336 -17.86 -33.83 0.30
CA ILE A 336 -19.25 -34.17 0.69
C ILE A 336 -20.27 -33.55 -0.28
N GLU A 337 -20.97 -34.39 -1.05
CA GLU A 337 -21.97 -33.97 -2.06
C GLU A 337 -23.36 -33.61 -1.47
N ASP A 338 -23.63 -33.90 -0.18
CA ASP A 338 -25.00 -34.06 0.36
C ASP A 338 -25.37 -33.11 1.53
N TRP A 339 -24.77 -31.92 1.61
CA TRP A 339 -24.89 -31.06 2.81
C TRP A 339 -26.32 -30.57 3.07
N ARG A 340 -27.13 -30.41 2.01
CA ARG A 340 -28.45 -29.77 2.05
C ARG A 340 -29.54 -30.56 2.78
N ILE A 341 -29.30 -31.83 3.12
CA ILE A 341 -30.31 -32.75 3.67
C ILE A 341 -29.94 -33.22 5.09
N MET A 342 -28.83 -32.74 5.64
CA MET A 342 -28.35 -33.24 6.94
C MET A 342 -29.18 -32.72 8.11
N THR A 343 -29.61 -33.63 8.97
CA THR A 343 -30.26 -33.34 10.26
C THR A 343 -29.24 -33.30 11.40
N LYS A 344 -29.61 -32.69 12.53
CA LYS A 344 -28.75 -32.66 13.74
C LYS A 344 -28.28 -34.06 14.15
N SER A 345 -29.13 -35.08 14.04
CA SER A 345 -28.72 -36.45 14.39
C SER A 345 -27.69 -37.01 13.41
N GLN A 346 -27.86 -36.76 12.10
CA GLN A 346 -26.92 -37.26 11.08
C GLN A 346 -25.53 -36.62 11.17
N VAL A 347 -25.44 -35.33 11.53
CA VAL A 347 -24.15 -34.67 11.76
C VAL A 347 -23.43 -35.27 12.98
N LEU A 348 -24.19 -35.69 14.01
CA LEU A 348 -23.68 -36.23 15.26
C LEU A 348 -23.44 -37.77 15.22
N ASP A 349 -23.97 -38.47 14.22
CA ASP A 349 -23.89 -39.93 14.05
C ASP A 349 -22.59 -40.39 13.33
N GLY A 350 -21.77 -39.45 12.85
CA GLY A 350 -20.44 -39.73 12.29
C GLY A 350 -20.41 -40.53 10.98
N SER A 351 -21.56 -40.97 10.47
CA SER A 351 -21.69 -41.89 9.33
C SER A 351 -21.15 -41.39 7.99
N LYS A 352 -20.73 -40.13 7.90
CA LYS A 352 -20.09 -39.54 6.70
C LYS A 352 -18.66 -39.01 6.91
N ASN A 353 -17.98 -39.33 8.02
CA ASN A 353 -16.59 -38.89 8.29
C ASN A 353 -16.40 -37.37 8.04
N LEU A 354 -17.30 -36.52 8.55
CA LEU A 354 -17.23 -35.06 8.32
C LEU A 354 -15.92 -34.47 8.85
N PHE A 355 -15.46 -34.95 10.00
CA PHE A 355 -14.20 -34.60 10.64
C PHE A 355 -13.82 -35.73 11.61
N GLY A 356 -12.54 -35.91 11.94
CA GLY A 356 -12.17 -36.69 13.14
C GLY A 356 -12.81 -36.15 14.44
N VAL A 357 -13.39 -34.94 14.39
CA VAL A 357 -14.16 -34.31 15.46
C VAL A 357 -15.61 -34.83 15.54
N SER A 358 -16.29 -35.14 14.42
CA SER A 358 -17.63 -35.74 14.47
C SER A 358 -17.61 -37.14 15.06
N ASP A 359 -16.55 -37.91 14.77
CA ASP A 359 -16.29 -39.21 15.41
C ASP A 359 -16.01 -39.05 16.92
N THR A 360 -15.34 -37.96 17.32
CA THR A 360 -15.14 -37.64 18.74
C THR A 360 -16.46 -37.29 19.43
N ILE A 361 -17.33 -36.51 18.79
CA ILE A 361 -18.67 -36.17 19.32
C ILE A 361 -19.57 -37.41 19.37
N TYR A 362 -19.50 -38.28 18.36
CA TYR A 362 -20.21 -39.55 18.28
C TYR A 362 -19.83 -40.51 19.43
N ARG A 363 -18.53 -40.68 19.68
CA ARG A 363 -17.99 -41.56 20.74
C ARG A 363 -18.42 -41.18 22.16
N LEU A 364 -18.98 -40.00 22.37
CA LEU A 364 -19.53 -39.58 23.68
C LEU A 364 -20.84 -40.30 24.03
N GLY A 365 -21.51 -40.94 23.05
CA GLY A 365 -22.78 -41.64 23.21
C GLY A 365 -23.96 -40.73 23.62
N ASP A 366 -25.17 -41.28 23.69
CA ASP A 366 -26.37 -40.54 24.14
C ASP A 366 -26.43 -40.31 25.66
N THR A 367 -25.49 -40.89 26.43
CA THR A 367 -25.47 -40.82 27.89
C THR A 367 -24.94 -39.49 28.45
N ASN A 368 -24.43 -38.58 27.61
CA ASN A 368 -23.93 -37.27 28.05
C ASN A 368 -24.40 -36.13 27.13
N LEU A 369 -25.71 -35.87 27.17
CA LEU A 369 -26.39 -34.84 26.37
C LEU A 369 -25.79 -33.43 26.54
N GLU A 370 -25.32 -33.10 27.75
CA GLU A 370 -24.69 -31.82 28.06
C GLU A 370 -23.38 -31.64 27.30
N ARG A 371 -22.49 -32.65 27.33
CA ARG A 371 -21.24 -32.62 26.55
C ARG A 371 -21.50 -32.57 25.04
N LYS A 372 -22.44 -33.38 24.55
CA LYS A 372 -22.84 -33.40 23.12
C LYS A 372 -23.31 -32.01 22.65
N THR A 373 -24.08 -31.32 23.49
CA THR A 373 -24.54 -29.93 23.24
C THR A 373 -23.38 -28.95 23.23
N LYS A 374 -22.50 -29.01 24.24
CA LYS A 374 -21.29 -28.17 24.34
C LYS A 374 -20.42 -28.29 23.08
N TYR A 375 -20.09 -29.50 22.65
CA TYR A 375 -19.24 -29.70 21.48
C TYR A 375 -19.92 -29.35 20.16
N SER A 376 -21.24 -29.53 20.05
CA SER A 376 -22.00 -29.05 18.87
C SER A 376 -21.86 -27.54 18.71
N ASN A 377 -21.99 -26.79 19.80
CA ASN A 377 -21.84 -25.33 19.79
C ASN A 377 -20.39 -24.89 19.49
N LEU A 378 -19.39 -25.62 19.99
CA LEU A 378 -17.98 -25.35 19.66
C LEU A 378 -17.69 -25.57 18.16
N LEU A 379 -18.25 -26.62 17.57
CA LEU A 379 -18.13 -26.86 16.12
C LEU A 379 -18.86 -25.77 15.30
N ALA A 380 -20.04 -25.34 15.74
CA ALA A 380 -20.75 -24.20 15.13
C ALA A 380 -19.92 -22.91 15.20
N THR A 381 -19.19 -22.71 16.30
CA THR A 381 -18.30 -21.57 16.50
C THR A 381 -17.08 -21.64 15.56
N ALA A 382 -16.47 -22.80 15.38
CA ALA A 382 -15.38 -22.98 14.42
C ALA A 382 -15.82 -22.63 12.98
N PHE A 383 -16.99 -23.12 12.55
CA PHE A 383 -17.55 -22.78 11.23
C PHE A 383 -17.87 -21.29 11.09
N HIS A 384 -18.37 -20.66 12.15
CA HIS A 384 -18.55 -19.20 12.18
C HIS A 384 -17.23 -18.47 11.97
N ASN A 385 -16.19 -18.83 12.72
CA ASN A 385 -14.89 -18.17 12.66
C ASN A 385 -14.28 -18.26 11.26
N GLU A 386 -14.41 -19.41 10.58
CA GLU A 386 -13.94 -19.56 9.19
C GLU A 386 -14.66 -18.61 8.23
N VAL A 387 -15.98 -18.51 8.35
CA VAL A 387 -16.79 -17.58 7.54
C VAL A 387 -16.47 -16.12 7.88
N GLN A 388 -16.20 -15.81 9.15
CA GLN A 388 -15.87 -14.46 9.62
C GLN A 388 -14.58 -13.95 8.95
N LYS A 389 -13.60 -14.82 8.67
CA LYS A 389 -12.37 -14.44 7.94
C LYS A 389 -12.67 -13.80 6.60
N ALA A 390 -13.61 -14.35 5.82
CA ALA A 390 -14.01 -13.78 4.53
C ALA A 390 -14.71 -12.41 4.67
N VAL A 391 -15.53 -12.25 5.72
CA VAL A 391 -16.14 -10.95 6.03
C VAL A 391 -15.07 -9.92 6.43
N ASN A 392 -14.10 -10.31 7.26
CA ASN A 392 -13.00 -9.43 7.68
C ASN A 392 -12.10 -9.04 6.50
N ALA A 393 -11.78 -9.97 5.60
CA ALA A 393 -11.06 -9.69 4.36
C ALA A 393 -11.83 -8.67 3.49
N TYR A 394 -13.15 -8.81 3.39
CA TYR A 394 -13.99 -7.87 2.65
C TYR A 394 -14.01 -6.47 3.29
N LEU A 395 -14.11 -6.41 4.63
CA LEU A 395 -14.15 -5.16 5.37
C LEU A 395 -12.80 -4.43 5.35
N SER A 396 -11.69 -5.15 5.42
CA SER A 396 -10.33 -4.59 5.31
C SER A 396 -9.99 -4.10 3.91
N GLY A 397 -10.72 -4.56 2.89
CA GLY A 397 -10.44 -4.26 1.48
C GLY A 397 -9.35 -5.14 0.90
N ASP A 398 -9.24 -6.38 1.40
CA ASP A 398 -8.31 -7.38 0.89
C ASP A 398 -8.51 -7.60 -0.61
N LYS A 399 -7.41 -7.53 -1.37
CA LYS A 399 -7.45 -7.56 -2.83
C LYS A 399 -7.97 -8.89 -3.37
N GLU A 400 -7.63 -10.01 -2.74
CA GLU A 400 -8.03 -11.34 -3.20
C GLU A 400 -9.52 -11.57 -2.94
N GLU A 401 -10.00 -11.20 -1.75
CA GLU A 401 -11.43 -11.24 -1.43
C GLU A 401 -12.26 -10.33 -2.34
N LEU A 402 -11.76 -9.12 -2.65
CA LEU A 402 -12.42 -8.22 -3.59
C LEU A 402 -12.46 -8.78 -5.02
N GLU A 403 -11.41 -9.49 -5.46
CA GLU A 403 -11.40 -10.23 -6.74
C GLU A 403 -12.38 -11.39 -6.72
N ARG A 404 -12.43 -12.20 -5.65
CA ARG A 404 -13.41 -13.31 -5.52
C ARG A 404 -14.85 -12.82 -5.67
N ARG A 405 -15.12 -11.57 -5.30
CA ARG A 405 -16.45 -10.91 -5.40
C ARG A 405 -16.74 -10.28 -6.77
N GLN A 406 -15.93 -10.58 -7.79
CA GLN A 406 -16.19 -10.17 -9.17
C GLN A 406 -16.90 -11.27 -9.98
N TYR A 407 -17.76 -10.86 -10.91
CA TYR A 407 -18.60 -11.80 -11.68
C TYR A 407 -17.79 -12.77 -12.57
N TYR A 408 -16.60 -12.36 -13.04
CA TYR A 408 -15.76 -13.22 -13.88
C TYR A 408 -15.02 -14.30 -13.08
N ASN A 409 -15.02 -14.21 -11.74
CA ASN A 409 -14.45 -15.22 -10.84
C ASN A 409 -15.48 -16.21 -10.30
N VAL A 410 -16.72 -16.20 -10.82
CA VAL A 410 -17.82 -17.03 -10.31
C VAL A 410 -17.50 -18.52 -10.30
N LYS A 411 -16.82 -19.05 -11.34
CA LYS A 411 -16.49 -20.48 -11.44
C LYS A 411 -15.52 -20.96 -10.35
N ASN A 412 -14.73 -20.05 -9.79
CA ASN A 412 -13.73 -20.34 -8.76
C ASN A 412 -14.19 -19.85 -7.39
N ASN A 413 -15.47 -19.49 -7.22
CA ASN A 413 -15.95 -18.93 -5.98
C ASN A 413 -16.20 -20.02 -4.93
N GLU A 414 -15.76 -19.76 -3.70
CA GLU A 414 -15.96 -20.67 -2.56
C GLU A 414 -17.16 -20.27 -1.69
N PHE A 415 -17.95 -19.28 -2.12
CA PHE A 415 -19.05 -18.74 -1.30
C PHE A 415 -20.13 -19.77 -1.02
N GLN A 416 -20.34 -20.73 -1.92
CA GLN A 416 -21.22 -21.86 -1.68
C GLN A 416 -20.77 -22.71 -0.47
N LYS A 417 -19.46 -22.86 -0.25
CA LYS A 417 -18.92 -23.58 0.93
C LYS A 417 -19.29 -22.85 2.22
N TYR A 418 -19.19 -21.51 2.26
CA TYR A 418 -19.61 -20.73 3.42
C TYR A 418 -21.11 -20.86 3.72
N ILE A 419 -21.96 -20.88 2.69
CA ILE A 419 -23.40 -21.10 2.88
C ILE A 419 -23.64 -22.45 3.56
N ASN A 420 -22.96 -23.50 3.07
CA ASN A 420 -23.12 -24.84 3.61
C ASN A 420 -22.61 -24.94 5.06
N LEU A 421 -21.45 -24.32 5.37
CA LEU A 421 -20.90 -24.22 6.72
C LEU A 421 -21.90 -23.56 7.69
N LEU A 422 -22.50 -22.44 7.28
CA LEU A 422 -23.47 -21.72 8.09
C LEU A 422 -24.76 -22.51 8.29
N GLU A 423 -25.22 -23.28 7.30
CA GLU A 423 -26.38 -24.16 7.44
C GLU A 423 -26.13 -25.25 8.48
N ILE A 424 -24.96 -25.89 8.48
CA ILE A 424 -24.59 -26.87 9.50
C ILE A 424 -24.43 -26.20 10.87
N ALA A 425 -23.73 -25.06 10.94
CA ALA A 425 -23.56 -24.32 12.17
C ALA A 425 -24.91 -23.95 12.82
N LEU A 426 -25.92 -23.58 12.02
CA LEU A 426 -27.27 -23.29 12.52
C LEU A 426 -28.00 -24.51 13.09
N ILE A 427 -27.77 -25.70 12.54
CA ILE A 427 -28.33 -26.96 13.06
C ILE A 427 -27.68 -27.32 14.41
N LEU A 428 -26.39 -27.06 14.53
CA LEU A 428 -25.60 -27.38 15.71
C LEU A 428 -25.84 -26.39 16.86
N ALA A 429 -25.84 -25.09 16.54
CA ALA A 429 -26.00 -24.00 17.49
C ALA A 429 -27.36 -24.03 18.21
N ASP A 430 -27.34 -23.66 19.50
CA ASP A 430 -28.55 -23.40 20.27
C ASP A 430 -29.38 -22.29 19.63
N SER A 431 -30.64 -22.58 19.28
CA SER A 431 -31.53 -21.65 18.57
C SER A 431 -31.86 -20.38 19.35
N SER A 432 -31.66 -20.39 20.66
CA SER A 432 -31.85 -19.23 21.54
C SER A 432 -30.59 -18.35 21.70
N SER A 433 -29.45 -18.80 21.18
CA SER A 433 -28.16 -18.11 21.37
C SER A 433 -27.94 -16.93 20.41
N ASN A 434 -27.16 -15.94 20.84
CA ASN A 434 -26.69 -14.84 19.99
C ASN A 434 -25.90 -15.35 18.78
N LEU A 435 -25.12 -16.42 18.94
CA LEU A 435 -24.40 -17.06 17.84
C LEU A 435 -25.36 -17.54 16.75
N HIS A 436 -26.49 -18.15 17.12
CA HIS A 436 -27.49 -18.59 16.14
C HIS A 436 -28.09 -17.41 15.36
N HIS A 437 -28.31 -16.26 16.00
CA HIS A 437 -28.72 -15.04 15.30
C HIS A 437 -27.67 -14.58 14.28
N ILE A 438 -26.40 -14.48 14.68
CA ILE A 438 -25.28 -14.06 13.81
C ILE A 438 -25.14 -15.00 12.61
N LEU A 439 -25.21 -16.31 12.84
CA LEU A 439 -25.16 -17.33 11.80
C LEU A 439 -26.30 -17.17 10.76
N ARG A 440 -27.51 -16.79 11.20
CA ARG A 440 -28.64 -16.55 10.27
C ARG A 440 -28.40 -15.34 9.38
N VAL A 441 -27.89 -14.24 9.96
CA VAL A 441 -27.55 -13.02 9.20
C VAL A 441 -26.52 -13.36 8.12
N LYS A 442 -25.41 -13.99 8.50
CA LYS A 442 -24.34 -14.38 7.56
C LYS A 442 -24.82 -15.35 6.50
N LYS A 443 -25.67 -16.33 6.85
CA LYS A 443 -26.19 -17.29 5.85
C LYS A 443 -26.95 -16.56 4.75
N HIS A 444 -27.89 -15.69 5.13
CA HIS A 444 -28.69 -14.92 4.17
C HIS A 444 -27.82 -13.96 3.36
N TYR A 445 -26.82 -13.34 3.99
CA TYR A 445 -25.82 -12.52 3.31
C TYR A 445 -25.06 -13.29 2.22
N PHE A 446 -24.47 -14.46 2.56
CA PHE A 446 -23.69 -15.23 1.60
C PHE A 446 -24.55 -15.85 0.50
N LYS A 447 -25.81 -16.21 0.79
CA LYS A 447 -26.79 -16.58 -0.25
C LYS A 447 -27.02 -15.44 -1.24
N GLY A 448 -27.34 -14.25 -0.74
CA GLY A 448 -27.55 -13.08 -1.59
C GLY A 448 -26.32 -12.70 -2.41
N LEU A 449 -25.12 -12.76 -1.82
CA LEU A 449 -23.85 -12.55 -2.52
C LEU A 449 -23.63 -13.58 -3.64
N ASN A 450 -23.86 -14.86 -3.35
CA ASN A 450 -23.70 -15.93 -4.32
C ASN A 450 -24.67 -15.78 -5.50
N ASP A 451 -25.93 -15.45 -5.24
CA ASP A 451 -26.92 -15.21 -6.28
C ASP A 451 -26.55 -13.98 -7.13
N ARG A 452 -26.06 -12.91 -6.50
CA ARG A 452 -25.54 -11.72 -7.19
C ARG A 452 -24.41 -12.05 -8.16
N LEU A 453 -23.44 -12.83 -7.71
CA LEU A 453 -22.31 -13.21 -8.54
C LEU A 453 -22.74 -14.04 -9.74
N ASN A 454 -23.71 -14.94 -9.56
CA ASN A 454 -24.24 -15.79 -10.63
C ASN A 454 -25.15 -15.06 -11.63
N MET A 455 -25.57 -13.81 -11.38
CA MET A 455 -26.45 -13.04 -12.28
C MET A 455 -25.89 -12.97 -13.71
N VAL A 456 -24.59 -12.73 -13.87
CA VAL A 456 -23.96 -12.46 -15.18
C VAL A 456 -23.84 -13.69 -16.07
N ILE A 457 -23.76 -14.89 -15.47
CA ILE A 457 -23.64 -16.16 -16.20
C ILE A 457 -24.98 -16.91 -16.34
N SER A 458 -26.05 -16.38 -15.74
CA SER A 458 -27.37 -17.00 -15.75
C SER A 458 -28.13 -16.68 -17.04
N SER A 459 -28.92 -17.66 -17.50
CA SER A 459 -29.88 -17.45 -18.58
C SER A 459 -31.05 -16.54 -18.18
N ASN A 460 -31.24 -16.26 -16.89
CA ASN A 460 -32.25 -15.34 -16.38
C ASN A 460 -31.69 -14.45 -15.24
N PRO A 461 -30.92 -13.39 -15.58
CA PRO A 461 -30.28 -12.51 -14.60
C PRO A 461 -31.27 -11.79 -13.67
N ASP A 462 -32.45 -11.42 -14.18
CA ASP A 462 -33.45 -10.67 -13.41
C ASP A 462 -34.07 -11.52 -12.29
N SER A 463 -34.27 -12.84 -12.51
CA SER A 463 -34.73 -13.75 -11.46
C SER A 463 -33.73 -13.83 -10.31
N LEU A 464 -32.45 -14.04 -10.65
CA LEU A 464 -31.38 -14.09 -9.64
C LEU A 464 -31.20 -12.75 -8.94
N ALA A 465 -31.43 -11.63 -9.61
CA ALA A 465 -31.40 -10.33 -8.97
C ALA A 465 -32.49 -10.16 -7.90
N ASN A 466 -33.70 -10.66 -8.18
CA ASN A 466 -34.78 -10.68 -7.20
C ASN A 466 -34.49 -11.65 -6.04
N GLU A 467 -33.90 -12.82 -6.32
CA GLU A 467 -33.50 -13.80 -5.29
C GLU A 467 -32.40 -13.23 -4.38
N ALA A 468 -31.35 -12.64 -4.97
CA ALA A 468 -30.29 -11.97 -4.24
C ALA A 468 -30.84 -10.88 -3.31
N LEU A 469 -31.73 -10.03 -3.84
CA LEU A 469 -32.38 -8.96 -3.08
C LEU A 469 -33.27 -9.53 -1.96
N LEU A 470 -33.97 -10.63 -2.20
CA LEU A 470 -34.80 -11.31 -1.19
C LEU A 470 -33.95 -11.83 -0.02
N GLU A 471 -32.87 -12.54 -0.31
CA GLU A 471 -31.96 -13.07 0.70
C GLU A 471 -31.27 -11.94 1.47
N GLN A 472 -30.80 -10.91 0.77
CA GLN A 472 -30.17 -9.76 1.41
C GLN A 472 -31.13 -8.98 2.33
N ASN A 473 -32.40 -8.85 1.93
CA ASN A 473 -33.44 -8.26 2.78
C ASN A 473 -33.76 -9.11 4.01
N LYS A 474 -33.64 -10.45 3.93
CA LYS A 474 -33.77 -11.31 5.13
C LYS A 474 -32.62 -11.05 6.10
N ALA A 475 -31.38 -10.94 5.61
CA ALA A 475 -30.23 -10.57 6.43
C ALA A 475 -30.42 -9.20 7.09
N TYR A 476 -30.81 -8.19 6.32
CA TYR A 476 -31.04 -6.83 6.81
C TYR A 476 -32.20 -6.72 7.82
N LYS A 477 -33.26 -7.53 7.67
CA LYS A 477 -34.36 -7.59 8.66
C LYS A 477 -33.96 -8.23 9.97
N LEU A 478 -33.06 -9.21 9.93
CA LEU A 478 -32.50 -9.81 11.14
C LEU A 478 -31.59 -8.80 11.84
N ASP A 479 -30.81 -8.07 11.07
CA ASP A 479 -29.84 -7.12 11.59
C ASP A 479 -29.67 -5.91 10.66
N SER A 480 -30.33 -4.82 11.04
CA SER A 480 -30.36 -3.58 10.25
C SER A 480 -29.14 -2.66 10.45
N LEU A 481 -28.18 -3.11 11.27
CA LEU A 481 -26.94 -2.41 11.58
C LEU A 481 -25.73 -3.04 10.85
N ALA A 482 -25.92 -4.17 10.15
CA ALA A 482 -24.86 -4.85 9.41
C ALA A 482 -24.44 -4.05 8.16
N SER A 483 -23.41 -3.23 8.31
CA SER A 483 -22.87 -2.35 7.26
C SER A 483 -22.54 -3.09 5.96
N TYR A 484 -21.92 -4.27 6.06
CA TYR A 484 -21.58 -5.11 4.90
C TYR A 484 -22.81 -5.66 4.17
N VAL A 485 -23.91 -5.94 4.89
CA VAL A 485 -25.19 -6.35 4.30
C VAL A 485 -25.81 -5.19 3.51
N ILE A 486 -25.76 -3.99 4.09
CA ILE A 486 -26.31 -2.75 3.51
C ILE A 486 -25.51 -2.32 2.28
N ASN A 487 -24.18 -2.43 2.32
CA ASN A 487 -23.35 -2.15 1.14
C ASN A 487 -23.68 -3.09 -0.03
N GLU A 488 -23.84 -4.38 0.22
CA GLU A 488 -24.26 -5.33 -0.82
C GLU A 488 -25.67 -5.03 -1.37
N LEU A 489 -26.62 -4.57 -0.54
CA LEU A 489 -27.90 -4.04 -1.05
C LEU A 489 -27.64 -2.90 -2.05
N GLY A 490 -26.77 -1.96 -1.70
CA GLY A 490 -26.36 -0.89 -2.60
C GLY A 490 -25.78 -1.39 -3.93
N VAL A 491 -24.94 -2.43 -3.89
CA VAL A 491 -24.36 -3.06 -5.09
C VAL A 491 -25.45 -3.67 -5.98
N ILE A 492 -26.40 -4.41 -5.39
CA ILE A 492 -27.53 -5.02 -6.13
C ILE A 492 -28.42 -3.91 -6.74
N HIS A 493 -28.79 -2.89 -5.97
CA HIS A 493 -29.57 -1.76 -6.48
C HIS A 493 -28.85 -0.97 -7.57
N ASN A 494 -27.52 -0.87 -7.50
CA ASN A 494 -26.71 -0.23 -8.53
C ASN A 494 -26.74 -1.03 -9.84
N TYR A 495 -26.68 -2.37 -9.74
CA TYR A 495 -26.85 -3.27 -10.89
C TYR A 495 -28.24 -3.13 -11.51
N LEU A 496 -29.29 -3.06 -10.69
CA LEU A 496 -30.68 -2.88 -11.12
C LEU A 496 -30.96 -1.47 -11.71
N LYS A 497 -30.05 -0.51 -11.51
CA LYS A 497 -30.15 0.88 -12.01
C LYS A 497 -31.45 1.58 -11.58
N ASP A 498 -31.96 1.26 -10.40
CA ASP A 498 -33.23 1.83 -9.89
C ASP A 498 -33.06 3.21 -9.19
N GLY A 499 -31.81 3.70 -9.13
CA GLY A 499 -31.48 5.01 -8.56
C GLY A 499 -31.46 5.08 -7.04
N THR A 500 -31.57 3.95 -6.33
CA THR A 500 -31.63 3.92 -4.85
C THR A 500 -30.33 3.50 -4.17
N SER A 501 -29.32 3.04 -4.93
CA SER A 501 -28.05 2.51 -4.41
C SER A 501 -27.29 3.49 -3.51
N ASN A 502 -27.32 4.80 -3.81
CA ASN A 502 -26.64 5.81 -3.01
C ASN A 502 -27.13 5.85 -1.56
N LYS A 503 -28.44 5.66 -1.32
CA LYS A 503 -29.03 5.66 0.03
C LYS A 503 -28.46 4.53 0.88
N TYR A 504 -28.22 3.38 0.26
CA TYR A 504 -27.62 2.23 0.94
C TYR A 504 -26.15 2.48 1.22
N TYR A 505 -25.38 3.01 0.26
CA TYR A 505 -23.97 3.33 0.52
C TYR A 505 -23.81 4.43 1.57
N GLU A 506 -24.61 5.50 1.53
CA GLU A 506 -24.64 6.57 2.55
C GLU A 506 -24.97 6.01 3.93
N ARG A 507 -25.92 5.06 4.01
CA ARG A 507 -26.23 4.38 5.27
C ARG A 507 -25.09 3.48 5.74
N ALA A 508 -24.44 2.74 4.85
CA ALA A 508 -23.27 1.93 5.19
C ALA A 508 -22.13 2.80 5.73
N ILE A 509 -21.91 3.99 5.15
CA ILE A 509 -20.96 5.00 5.64
C ILE A 509 -21.38 5.54 7.01
N ALA A 510 -22.66 5.84 7.22
CA ALA A 510 -23.14 6.34 8.50
C ALA A 510 -22.97 5.32 9.64
N LEU A 511 -22.98 4.03 9.31
CA LEU A 511 -22.74 2.91 10.24
C LEU A 511 -21.24 2.62 10.41
N ALA A 512 -20.45 2.66 9.34
CA ALA A 512 -19.01 2.39 9.38
C ALA A 512 -18.22 3.50 8.65
N PRO A 513 -18.00 4.67 9.28
CA PRO A 513 -17.42 5.84 8.62
C PRO A 513 -15.96 5.65 8.16
N SER A 514 -15.23 4.73 8.78
CA SER A 514 -13.85 4.37 8.45
C SER A 514 -13.74 3.31 7.35
N TRP A 515 -14.86 2.70 6.91
CA TRP A 515 -14.85 1.65 5.90
C TRP A 515 -14.77 2.27 4.49
N PRO A 516 -13.66 2.09 3.73
CA PRO A 516 -13.43 2.83 2.48
C PRO A 516 -14.30 2.35 1.30
N LEU A 517 -14.76 1.09 1.30
CA LEU A 517 -15.41 0.50 0.14
C LEU A 517 -16.75 1.18 -0.23
N PRO A 518 -17.66 1.49 0.71
CA PRO A 518 -18.86 2.28 0.42
C PRO A 518 -18.59 3.66 -0.21
N TYR A 519 -17.50 4.34 0.17
CA TYR A 519 -17.09 5.60 -0.46
C TYR A 519 -16.64 5.37 -1.90
N SER A 520 -15.88 4.31 -2.15
CA SER A 520 -15.50 3.90 -3.51
C SER A 520 -16.74 3.58 -4.36
N ASN A 521 -17.72 2.88 -3.79
CA ASN A 521 -18.97 2.55 -4.46
C ASN A 521 -19.81 3.80 -4.77
N LEU A 522 -19.89 4.78 -3.86
CA LEU A 522 -20.50 6.09 -4.15
C LEU A 522 -19.77 6.83 -5.27
N SER A 523 -18.44 6.76 -5.31
CA SER A 523 -17.66 7.36 -6.41
C SER A 523 -18.02 6.75 -7.76
N SER A 524 -18.15 5.43 -7.84
CA SER A 524 -18.62 4.74 -9.05
C SER A 524 -20.07 5.11 -9.40
N TYR A 525 -20.95 5.25 -8.41
CA TYR A 525 -22.32 5.70 -8.63
C TYR A 525 -22.36 7.10 -9.25
N TYR A 526 -21.64 8.07 -8.67
CA TYR A 526 -21.61 9.44 -9.18
C TYR A 526 -20.93 9.57 -10.55
N TYR A 527 -19.95 8.71 -10.86
CA TYR A 527 -19.40 8.58 -12.21
C TYR A 527 -20.51 8.26 -13.23
N HIS A 528 -21.37 7.27 -12.96
CA HIS A 528 -22.49 6.92 -13.85
C HIS A 528 -23.54 8.03 -13.96
N GLN A 529 -23.70 8.84 -12.91
CA GLN A 529 -24.57 10.02 -12.92
C GLN A 529 -23.92 11.25 -13.59
N LYS A 530 -22.71 11.11 -14.15
CA LYS A 530 -21.92 12.20 -14.73
C LYS A 530 -21.69 13.37 -13.76
N ASN A 531 -21.60 13.08 -12.47
CA ASN A 531 -21.27 14.04 -11.42
C ASN A 531 -19.86 13.79 -10.91
N ASP A 532 -18.88 14.18 -11.72
CA ASP A 532 -17.45 14.02 -11.47
C ASP A 532 -16.99 14.67 -10.15
N THR A 533 -17.62 15.77 -9.73
CA THR A 533 -17.19 16.54 -8.57
C THR A 533 -17.46 15.76 -7.27
N LEU A 534 -18.65 15.17 -7.13
CA LEU A 534 -18.92 14.26 -6.02
C LEU A 534 -18.14 12.96 -6.18
N GLY A 535 -18.02 12.42 -7.40
CA GLY A 535 -17.26 11.20 -7.67
C GLY A 535 -15.79 11.29 -7.22
N ILE A 536 -15.10 12.38 -7.55
CA ILE A 536 -13.71 12.66 -7.13
C ILE A 536 -13.63 12.80 -5.61
N ARG A 537 -14.58 13.51 -4.99
CA ARG A 537 -14.59 13.72 -3.53
C ARG A 537 -14.67 12.40 -2.77
N PHE A 538 -15.60 11.52 -3.17
CA PHE A 538 -15.77 10.23 -2.51
C PHE A 538 -14.60 9.28 -2.79
N ALA A 539 -14.02 9.29 -4.00
CA ALA A 539 -12.82 8.50 -4.29
C ALA A 539 -11.62 8.94 -3.44
N ARG A 540 -11.37 10.24 -3.32
CA ARG A 540 -10.29 10.78 -2.47
C ARG A 540 -10.50 10.41 -1.00
N LYS A 541 -11.74 10.44 -0.51
CA LYS A 541 -12.02 10.01 0.86
C LYS A 541 -11.77 8.52 1.08
N ALA A 542 -12.10 7.68 0.10
CA ALA A 542 -11.80 6.25 0.16
C ALA A 542 -10.27 5.98 0.19
N ILE A 543 -9.49 6.72 -0.62
CA ILE A 543 -8.01 6.64 -0.64
C ILE A 543 -7.40 7.13 0.67
N GLU A 544 -7.94 8.21 1.25
CA GLU A 544 -7.51 8.72 2.56
C GLU A 544 -7.69 7.68 3.67
N LEU A 545 -8.79 6.92 3.62
CA LEU A 545 -9.10 5.86 4.58
C LEU A 545 -8.28 4.58 4.33
N ASN A 546 -8.02 4.23 3.07
CA ASN A 546 -7.18 3.09 2.70
C ASN A 546 -6.43 3.36 1.37
N PRO A 547 -5.14 3.74 1.44
CA PRO A 547 -4.31 4.00 0.27
C PRO A 547 -4.02 2.78 -0.61
N GLU A 548 -4.27 1.56 -0.11
CA GLU A 548 -4.05 0.30 -0.82
C GLU A 548 -5.32 -0.20 -1.56
N LEU A 549 -6.47 0.47 -1.39
CA LEU A 549 -7.72 0.08 -2.05
C LEU A 549 -7.71 0.44 -3.54
N PHE A 550 -7.28 -0.50 -4.38
CA PHE A 550 -7.12 -0.32 -5.83
C PHE A 550 -8.39 0.23 -6.53
N MET A 551 -9.59 -0.22 -6.11
CA MET A 551 -10.88 0.23 -6.68
C MET A 551 -11.08 1.74 -6.58
N SER A 552 -10.55 2.39 -5.54
CA SER A 552 -10.71 3.83 -5.34
C SER A 552 -9.89 4.65 -6.34
N TYR A 553 -8.73 4.15 -6.74
CA TYR A 553 -7.94 4.77 -7.82
C TYR A 553 -8.61 4.57 -9.18
N ILE A 554 -9.22 3.42 -9.45
CA ILE A 554 -10.02 3.20 -10.67
C ILE A 554 -11.17 4.21 -10.74
N ASN A 555 -11.92 4.35 -9.65
CA ASN A 555 -13.06 5.27 -9.61
C ASN A 555 -12.61 6.74 -9.65
N LEU A 556 -11.47 7.09 -9.04
CA LEU A 556 -10.87 8.42 -9.18
C LEU A 556 -10.48 8.70 -10.64
N GLY A 557 -9.76 7.76 -11.28
CA GLY A 557 -9.36 7.86 -12.68
C GLY A 557 -10.55 8.04 -13.61
N ARG A 558 -11.60 7.22 -13.46
CA ARG A 558 -12.85 7.35 -14.23
C ARG A 558 -13.51 8.72 -14.10
N ASN A 559 -13.61 9.26 -12.89
CA ASN A 559 -14.18 10.60 -12.69
C ASN A 559 -13.27 11.71 -13.21
N LEU A 560 -11.95 11.53 -13.21
CA LEU A 560 -10.99 12.46 -13.83
C LEU A 560 -11.08 12.43 -15.36
N THR A 561 -11.30 11.26 -15.96
CA THR A 561 -11.59 11.11 -17.39
C THR A 561 -12.86 11.86 -17.78
N LEU A 562 -13.92 11.84 -16.98
CA LEU A 562 -15.13 12.66 -17.23
C LEU A 562 -14.84 14.18 -17.19
N LYS A 563 -13.85 14.60 -16.40
CA LYS A 563 -13.34 15.98 -16.38
C LYS A 563 -12.34 16.29 -17.49
N ASN A 564 -12.08 15.36 -18.40
CA ASN A 564 -11.04 15.45 -19.43
C ASN A 564 -9.61 15.62 -18.87
N ASN A 565 -9.36 15.14 -17.65
CA ASN A 565 -8.03 15.14 -17.04
C ASN A 565 -7.37 13.76 -17.21
N TYR A 566 -6.96 13.47 -18.45
CA TYR A 566 -6.46 12.17 -18.86
C TYR A 566 -5.11 11.81 -18.22
N LEU A 567 -4.20 12.78 -18.05
CA LEU A 567 -2.88 12.57 -17.43
C LEU A 567 -3.01 12.02 -16.00
N ILE A 568 -3.79 12.69 -15.14
CA ILE A 568 -3.96 12.23 -13.76
C ILE A 568 -4.81 10.95 -13.72
N ALA A 569 -5.75 10.77 -14.65
CA ALA A 569 -6.51 9.53 -14.76
C ALA A 569 -5.61 8.32 -15.08
N GLU A 570 -4.68 8.47 -16.02
CA GLU A 570 -3.67 7.47 -16.38
C GLU A 570 -2.82 7.08 -15.17
N GLU A 571 -2.27 8.05 -14.42
CA GLU A 571 -1.50 7.79 -13.20
C GLU A 571 -2.28 6.95 -12.18
N ASN A 572 -3.58 7.25 -12.02
CA ASN A 572 -4.46 6.53 -11.11
C ASN A 572 -4.72 5.10 -11.59
N PHE A 573 -4.93 4.87 -12.89
CA PHE A 573 -5.08 3.51 -13.43
C PHE A 573 -3.76 2.71 -13.37
N LEU A 574 -2.61 3.35 -13.56
CA LEU A 574 -1.29 2.73 -13.36
C LEU A 574 -1.02 2.42 -11.89
N LYS A 575 -1.50 3.25 -10.95
CA LYS A 575 -1.45 2.92 -9.51
C LYS A 575 -2.39 1.76 -9.18
N ALA A 576 -3.62 1.75 -9.70
CA ALA A 576 -4.58 0.68 -9.49
C ALA A 576 -4.08 -0.67 -10.01
N SER A 577 -3.49 -0.72 -11.20
CA SER A 577 -2.90 -1.95 -11.77
C SER A 577 -1.72 -2.47 -10.96
N ARG A 578 -0.89 -1.59 -10.37
CA ARG A 578 0.19 -2.01 -9.46
C ARG A 578 -0.32 -2.55 -8.12
N LEU A 579 -1.39 -1.96 -7.58
CA LEU A 579 -2.02 -2.41 -6.34
C LEU A 579 -2.72 -3.76 -6.51
N ASN A 580 -3.31 -4.00 -7.69
CA ASN A 580 -3.94 -5.28 -8.02
C ASN A 580 -3.72 -5.64 -9.51
N LEU A 581 -2.75 -6.53 -9.73
CA LEU A 581 -2.39 -7.03 -11.05
C LEU A 581 -3.43 -7.97 -11.66
N ASN A 582 -4.40 -8.46 -10.89
CA ASN A 582 -5.42 -9.40 -11.37
C ASN A 582 -6.69 -8.68 -11.86
N HIS A 583 -6.88 -7.41 -11.49
CA HIS A 583 -8.09 -6.68 -11.85
C HIS A 583 -8.05 -6.18 -13.30
N TYR A 584 -9.09 -6.43 -14.09
CA TYR A 584 -9.10 -6.07 -15.52
C TYR A 584 -9.33 -4.56 -15.78
N LEU A 585 -10.12 -3.89 -14.93
CA LEU A 585 -10.61 -2.53 -15.21
C LEU A 585 -9.54 -1.46 -15.44
N PRO A 586 -8.42 -1.39 -14.71
CA PRO A 586 -7.41 -0.36 -14.94
C PRO A 586 -6.82 -0.47 -16.34
N PHE A 587 -6.63 -1.70 -16.84
CA PHE A 587 -6.14 -1.95 -18.18
C PHE A 587 -7.18 -1.53 -19.22
N GLU A 588 -8.46 -1.86 -19.02
CA GLU A 588 -9.52 -1.43 -19.94
C GLU A 588 -9.67 0.10 -20.00
N GLU A 589 -9.53 0.80 -18.87
CA GLU A 589 -9.61 2.26 -18.84
C GLU A 589 -8.34 2.94 -19.39
N LEU A 590 -7.15 2.38 -19.15
CA LEU A 590 -5.91 2.81 -19.81
C LEU A 590 -6.03 2.68 -21.33
N ALA A 591 -6.59 1.56 -21.81
CA ALA A 591 -6.82 1.37 -23.23
C ALA A 591 -7.71 2.47 -23.83
N LYS A 592 -8.80 2.83 -23.14
CA LYS A 592 -9.68 3.94 -23.55
C LYS A 592 -8.94 5.29 -23.59
N ILE A 593 -8.10 5.59 -22.60
CA ILE A 593 -7.28 6.82 -22.59
C ILE A 593 -6.34 6.84 -23.79
N TYR A 594 -5.56 5.77 -24.00
CA TYR A 594 -4.61 5.74 -25.10
C TYR A 594 -5.28 5.72 -26.48
N SER A 595 -6.48 5.16 -26.58
CA SER A 595 -7.30 5.28 -27.79
C SER A 595 -7.69 6.74 -28.06
N HIS A 596 -8.08 7.50 -27.02
CA HIS A 596 -8.37 8.93 -27.12
C HIS A 596 -7.13 9.77 -27.47
N GLU A 597 -5.95 9.39 -26.97
CA GLU A 597 -4.67 10.04 -27.28
C GLU A 597 -4.04 9.58 -28.61
N LEU A 598 -4.75 8.76 -29.40
CA LEU A 598 -4.29 8.22 -30.69
C LEU A 598 -3.06 7.29 -30.56
N LYS A 599 -2.78 6.78 -29.35
CA LYS A 599 -1.73 5.80 -29.02
C LYS A 599 -2.26 4.37 -29.15
N TYR A 600 -2.65 3.98 -30.37
CA TYR A 600 -3.44 2.78 -30.62
C TYR A 600 -2.77 1.45 -30.25
N GLU A 601 -1.46 1.35 -30.36
CA GLU A 601 -0.72 0.14 -29.98
C GLU A 601 -0.77 -0.12 -28.48
N LEU A 602 -0.60 0.96 -27.71
CA LEU A 602 -0.66 0.92 -26.26
C LEU A 602 -2.11 0.61 -25.84
N SER A 603 -3.09 1.20 -26.52
CA SER A 603 -4.50 0.82 -26.37
C SER A 603 -4.74 -0.68 -26.61
N ASN A 604 -4.20 -1.25 -27.69
CA ASN A 604 -4.35 -2.68 -28.00
C ASN A 604 -3.69 -3.57 -26.95
N TYR A 605 -2.49 -3.23 -26.50
CA TYR A 605 -1.80 -3.93 -25.42
C TYR A 605 -2.68 -3.98 -24.16
N TYR A 606 -3.19 -2.83 -23.73
CA TYR A 606 -4.01 -2.74 -22.51
C TYR A 606 -5.39 -3.41 -22.66
N TYR A 607 -6.00 -3.41 -23.84
CA TYR A 607 -7.20 -4.22 -24.10
C TYR A 607 -6.92 -5.72 -23.98
N ASN A 608 -5.81 -6.20 -24.55
CA ASN A 608 -5.42 -7.62 -24.45
C ASN A 608 -5.15 -8.02 -22.99
N GLU A 609 -4.43 -7.18 -22.24
CA GLU A 609 -4.19 -7.40 -20.81
C GLU A 609 -5.49 -7.41 -19.99
N SER A 610 -6.45 -6.56 -20.33
CA SER A 610 -7.79 -6.59 -19.72
C SER A 610 -8.50 -7.92 -20.00
N GLU A 611 -8.54 -8.38 -21.26
CA GLU A 611 -9.24 -9.62 -21.63
C GLU A 611 -8.63 -10.85 -20.96
N LYS A 612 -7.30 -10.95 -20.83
CA LYS A 612 -6.63 -12.04 -20.08
C LYS A 612 -7.19 -12.19 -18.66
N ARG A 613 -7.45 -11.07 -17.98
CA ARG A 613 -7.91 -11.02 -16.58
C ARG A 613 -9.39 -11.33 -16.43
N LYS A 614 -10.20 -11.10 -17.47
CA LYS A 614 -11.63 -11.45 -17.50
C LYS A 614 -11.88 -12.96 -17.56
N VAL A 615 -10.86 -13.77 -17.85
CA VAL A 615 -10.99 -15.25 -17.92
C VAL A 615 -11.13 -15.89 -16.53
N GLY A 616 -10.87 -15.15 -15.45
CA GLY A 616 -11.04 -15.60 -14.07
C GLY A 616 -9.72 -15.65 -13.30
N PHE A 617 -9.71 -16.36 -12.17
CA PHE A 617 -8.56 -16.51 -11.27
C PHE A 617 -7.41 -17.26 -11.96
N LEU A 618 -6.68 -16.55 -12.82
CA LEU A 618 -5.36 -16.93 -13.27
C LEU A 618 -4.42 -16.36 -12.21
N ILE A 619 -3.88 -17.24 -11.36
CA ILE A 619 -2.74 -16.88 -10.54
C ILE A 619 -1.63 -16.59 -11.55
N PHE A 620 -1.32 -15.30 -11.76
CA PHE A 620 -0.01 -14.95 -12.29
C PHE A 620 0.95 -15.28 -11.14
N ASP A 621 1.47 -16.51 -11.14
CA ASP A 621 2.47 -16.90 -10.16
C ASP A 621 3.62 -15.89 -10.26
N LYS A 622 3.96 -15.31 -9.10
CA LYS A 622 5.21 -14.59 -8.97
C LYS A 622 6.27 -15.65 -8.80
N ASP A 623 7.14 -15.79 -9.78
CA ASP A 623 8.48 -16.29 -9.47
C ASP A 623 9.16 -15.27 -8.54
N ALA A 624 10.19 -15.71 -7.82
CA ALA A 624 10.88 -14.95 -6.76
C ALA A 624 11.36 -13.54 -7.17
N ASP A 625 11.40 -13.25 -8.49
CA ASP A 625 11.88 -12.01 -9.08
C ASP A 625 10.76 -11.10 -9.63
N GLY A 626 9.48 -11.44 -9.43
CA GLY A 626 8.35 -10.63 -9.88
C GLY A 626 8.17 -10.56 -11.41
N VAL A 627 8.80 -11.46 -12.15
CA VAL A 627 8.60 -11.67 -13.60
C VAL A 627 7.50 -12.72 -13.76
N PRO A 628 6.47 -12.50 -14.60
CA PRO A 628 5.54 -13.56 -14.97
C PRO A 628 6.32 -14.68 -15.65
N ASP A 629 6.14 -15.91 -15.18
CA ASP A 629 6.77 -17.12 -15.70
C ASP A 629 6.84 -17.11 -17.25
N SER A 630 8.06 -17.14 -17.77
CA SER A 630 8.36 -17.02 -19.20
C SER A 630 7.97 -18.26 -20.01
N ASP A 631 7.38 -19.27 -19.38
CA ASP A 631 6.97 -20.54 -20.00
C ASP A 631 5.54 -20.56 -20.58
N PHE A 632 4.90 -19.40 -20.80
CA PHE A 632 3.77 -19.33 -21.75
C PHE A 632 4.25 -19.10 -23.18
N ALA A 633 4.98 -20.10 -23.68
CA ALA A 633 5.07 -20.35 -25.11
C ALA A 633 3.66 -20.54 -25.67
N ILE A 634 3.32 -19.70 -26.66
CA ILE A 634 2.26 -19.94 -27.65
C ILE A 634 0.95 -20.40 -27.01
N LEU A 635 0.01 -19.47 -26.78
CA LEU A 635 -1.40 -19.89 -26.75
C LEU A 635 -1.60 -20.83 -27.94
N PRO A 636 -2.03 -22.09 -27.74
CA PRO A 636 -2.48 -22.88 -28.87
C PRO A 636 -3.49 -21.99 -29.55
N THR A 637 -3.37 -21.81 -30.86
CA THR A 637 -4.43 -21.24 -31.67
C THR A 637 -5.72 -21.85 -31.16
N MET A 638 -6.47 -21.10 -30.35
CA MET A 638 -7.80 -21.48 -29.94
C MET A 638 -8.49 -21.70 -31.26
N SER A 639 -8.92 -22.94 -31.51
CA SER A 639 -9.43 -23.34 -32.80
C SER A 639 -10.47 -22.30 -33.22
N VAL A 640 -10.17 -21.60 -34.32
CA VAL A 640 -10.98 -20.53 -34.94
C VAL A 640 -12.42 -21.02 -35.25
N GLN A 641 -12.71 -22.30 -35.00
CA GLN A 641 -13.98 -22.98 -35.17
C GLN A 641 -15.13 -22.48 -34.29
N ASP A 642 -14.88 -21.96 -33.09
CA ASP A 642 -15.97 -21.66 -32.14
C ASP A 642 -16.56 -20.23 -32.26
N TYR A 643 -16.02 -19.40 -33.16
CA TYR A 643 -16.51 -18.03 -33.42
C TYR A 643 -17.23 -17.87 -34.76
N TYR A 644 -17.44 -18.95 -35.53
CA TYR A 644 -18.17 -18.86 -36.78
C TYR A 644 -19.68 -18.70 -36.51
N CYS A 645 -20.20 -17.48 -36.65
CA CYS A 645 -21.61 -17.33 -37.00
C CYS A 645 -21.81 -17.98 -38.38
N GLU A 646 -22.63 -19.02 -38.47
CA GLU A 646 -23.15 -19.53 -39.74
C GLU A 646 -24.04 -18.43 -40.35
N TYR A 647 -23.51 -17.69 -41.33
CA TYR A 647 -24.32 -16.76 -42.13
C TYR A 647 -25.10 -17.51 -43.20
N ASP A 648 -26.39 -17.22 -43.37
CA ASP A 648 -27.16 -17.73 -44.52
C ASP A 648 -26.78 -16.97 -45.80
N THR A 649 -25.82 -17.53 -46.54
CA THR A 649 -25.34 -16.95 -47.82
C THR A 649 -26.42 -16.86 -48.91
N THR A 650 -27.58 -17.49 -48.74
CA THR A 650 -28.70 -17.41 -49.72
C THR A 650 -29.51 -16.11 -49.59
N ALA A 651 -29.33 -15.37 -48.49
CA ALA A 651 -30.00 -14.11 -48.21
C ALA A 651 -29.24 -12.87 -48.70
N PHE A 652 -28.01 -13.01 -49.23
CA PHE A 652 -27.20 -11.87 -49.64
C PHE A 652 -27.69 -11.22 -50.93
N GLY A 653 -27.92 -9.91 -50.88
CA GLY A 653 -28.18 -9.11 -52.07
C GLY A 653 -26.97 -9.12 -53.01
N LYS A 654 -27.20 -9.12 -54.33
CA LYS A 654 -26.11 -9.14 -55.34
C LYS A 654 -25.14 -7.94 -55.23
N ASN A 655 -25.56 -6.87 -54.56
CA ASN A 655 -24.80 -5.62 -54.39
C ASN A 655 -24.40 -5.33 -52.93
N ASP A 656 -24.52 -6.31 -52.01
CA ASP A 656 -24.28 -6.11 -50.57
C ASP A 656 -22.77 -6.06 -50.24
N VAL A 657 -22.25 -4.85 -50.07
CA VAL A 657 -20.81 -4.62 -49.84
C VAL A 657 -20.37 -5.19 -48.49
N PHE A 658 -21.22 -5.11 -47.45
CA PHE A 658 -20.88 -5.56 -46.11
C PHE A 658 -20.80 -7.09 -46.04
N ALA A 659 -21.73 -7.79 -46.70
CA ALA A 659 -21.74 -9.24 -46.76
C ALA A 659 -20.54 -9.80 -47.53
N TYR A 660 -20.23 -9.25 -48.70
CA TYR A 660 -19.04 -9.66 -49.46
C TYR A 660 -17.74 -9.35 -48.71
N PHE A 661 -17.66 -8.22 -47.99
CA PHE A 661 -16.52 -7.92 -47.13
C PHE A 661 -16.38 -8.95 -45.99
N CYS A 662 -17.45 -9.24 -45.26
CA CYS A 662 -17.40 -10.18 -44.13
C CYS A 662 -17.07 -11.61 -44.58
N LEU A 663 -17.62 -12.06 -45.71
CA LEU A 663 -17.21 -13.34 -46.33
C LEU A 663 -15.74 -13.33 -46.73
N GLY A 664 -15.26 -12.24 -47.32
CA GLY A 664 -13.85 -12.07 -47.68
C GLY A 664 -12.95 -12.22 -46.45
N LYS A 665 -13.29 -11.53 -45.36
CA LYS A 665 -12.59 -11.60 -44.08
C LYS A 665 -12.63 -13.00 -43.47
N GLN A 666 -13.79 -13.64 -43.45
CA GLN A 666 -13.93 -15.02 -42.96
C GLN A 666 -13.04 -16.00 -43.74
N TYR A 667 -13.03 -15.91 -45.07
CA TYR A 667 -12.14 -16.74 -45.88
C TYR A 667 -10.66 -16.43 -45.62
N MET A 668 -10.31 -15.16 -45.39
CA MET A 668 -8.96 -14.75 -45.03
C MET A 668 -8.54 -15.34 -43.68
N ASP A 669 -9.39 -15.26 -42.66
CA ASP A 669 -9.15 -15.78 -41.30
C ASP A 669 -8.98 -17.31 -41.27
N VAL A 670 -9.67 -18.03 -42.16
CA VAL A 670 -9.51 -19.48 -42.38
C VAL A 670 -8.29 -19.80 -43.28
N GLY A 671 -7.52 -18.80 -43.71
CA GLY A 671 -6.34 -18.95 -44.58
C GLY A 671 -6.65 -19.22 -46.06
N LYS A 672 -7.92 -19.14 -46.48
CA LYS A 672 -8.36 -19.32 -47.87
C LYS A 672 -8.27 -18.01 -48.66
N LEU A 673 -7.05 -17.63 -49.03
CA LEU A 673 -6.76 -16.34 -49.67
C LEU A 673 -7.46 -16.12 -51.03
N LYS A 674 -7.55 -17.14 -51.89
CA LYS A 674 -8.20 -17.00 -53.23
C LYS A 674 -9.70 -16.67 -53.13
N PRO A 675 -10.51 -17.41 -52.34
CA PRO A 675 -11.89 -17.02 -52.05
C PRO A 675 -12.00 -15.64 -51.38
N ALA A 676 -11.09 -15.30 -50.46
CA ALA A 676 -11.08 -13.99 -49.81
C ALA A 676 -10.94 -12.85 -50.82
N ILE A 677 -9.92 -12.92 -51.68
CA ILE A 677 -9.66 -11.94 -52.74
C ILE A 677 -10.86 -11.80 -53.68
N ASN A 678 -11.50 -12.91 -54.07
CA ASN A 678 -12.69 -12.86 -54.95
C ASN A 678 -13.86 -12.13 -54.29
N ASN A 679 -14.10 -12.37 -52.99
CA ASN A 679 -15.18 -11.70 -52.26
C ASN A 679 -14.87 -10.21 -52.05
N PHE A 680 -13.64 -9.85 -51.68
CA PHE A 680 -13.25 -8.44 -51.59
C PHE A 680 -13.33 -7.71 -52.94
N ARG A 681 -12.97 -8.36 -54.06
CA ARG A 681 -13.16 -7.79 -55.41
C ARG A 681 -14.64 -7.59 -55.76
N SER A 682 -15.52 -8.50 -55.33
CA SER A 682 -16.97 -8.33 -55.50
C SER A 682 -17.50 -7.15 -54.69
N ALA A 683 -17.02 -6.96 -53.46
CA ALA A 683 -17.33 -5.80 -52.64
C ALA A 683 -16.86 -4.50 -53.33
N LEU A 684 -15.62 -4.48 -53.84
CA LEU A 684 -15.04 -3.34 -54.56
C LEU A 684 -15.77 -2.99 -55.88
N LYS A 685 -16.30 -3.99 -56.59
CA LYS A 685 -17.05 -3.76 -57.84
C LYS A 685 -18.30 -2.89 -57.61
N ASN A 686 -18.91 -3.03 -56.44
CA ASN A 686 -20.10 -2.27 -56.04
C ASN A 686 -19.73 -0.97 -55.33
N ASN A 687 -18.49 -0.86 -54.83
CA ASN A 687 -17.98 0.31 -54.11
C ASN A 687 -16.49 0.54 -54.42
N PRO A 688 -16.17 1.24 -55.51
CA PRO A 688 -14.82 1.26 -56.08
C PRO A 688 -13.78 2.10 -55.34
N ASN A 689 -14.13 2.83 -54.28
CA ASN A 689 -13.19 3.71 -53.55
C ASN A 689 -13.17 3.41 -52.04
N ASP A 690 -13.45 2.16 -51.66
CA ASP A 690 -13.52 1.75 -50.26
C ASP A 690 -12.12 1.49 -49.68
N PRO A 691 -11.61 2.35 -48.77
CA PRO A 691 -10.25 2.22 -48.25
C PRO A 691 -10.05 0.94 -47.44
N ILE A 692 -11.08 0.43 -46.75
CA ILE A 692 -10.99 -0.81 -45.98
C ILE A 692 -10.83 -2.00 -46.92
N ILE A 693 -11.64 -2.07 -47.97
CA ILE A 693 -11.57 -3.20 -48.91
C ILE A 693 -10.20 -3.22 -49.58
N TYR A 694 -9.62 -2.06 -49.92
CA TYR A 694 -8.27 -1.96 -50.42
C TYR A 694 -7.22 -2.50 -49.44
N LYS A 695 -7.30 -2.12 -48.16
CA LYS A 695 -6.41 -2.64 -47.12
C LYS A 695 -6.48 -4.17 -47.03
N TYR A 696 -7.67 -4.76 -46.95
CA TYR A 696 -7.81 -6.22 -46.79
C TYR A 696 -7.45 -7.00 -48.07
N LEU A 697 -7.66 -6.43 -49.26
CA LEU A 697 -7.12 -6.97 -50.50
C LEU A 697 -5.58 -6.99 -50.47
N ALA A 698 -4.97 -5.88 -50.05
CA ALA A 698 -3.53 -5.76 -49.96
C ALA A 698 -2.94 -6.77 -48.95
N VAL A 699 -3.55 -6.94 -47.78
CA VAL A 699 -3.18 -7.98 -46.81
C VAL A 699 -3.31 -9.40 -47.39
N CYS A 700 -4.38 -9.68 -48.15
CA CYS A 700 -4.51 -10.97 -48.83
C CYS A 700 -3.39 -11.21 -49.85
N TYR A 701 -3.02 -10.20 -50.65
CA TYR A 701 -1.91 -10.31 -51.59
C TYR A 701 -0.56 -10.43 -50.89
N PHE A 702 -0.38 -9.72 -49.77
CA PHE A 702 0.79 -9.82 -48.92
C PHE A 702 0.96 -11.25 -48.40
N ASN A 703 -0.11 -11.84 -47.87
CA ASN A 703 -0.13 -13.23 -47.38
C ASN A 703 0.04 -14.27 -48.52
N ASP A 704 -0.31 -13.92 -49.76
CA ASP A 704 -0.05 -14.74 -50.96
C ASP A 704 1.36 -14.52 -51.54
N ASN A 705 2.23 -13.79 -50.82
CA ASN A 705 3.59 -13.37 -51.23
C ASN A 705 3.64 -12.58 -52.55
N LYS A 706 2.55 -11.91 -52.90
CA LYS A 706 2.42 -11.03 -54.08
C LYS A 706 2.64 -9.59 -53.68
N PHE A 707 3.90 -9.27 -53.39
CA PHE A 707 4.28 -7.98 -52.79
C PHE A 707 4.00 -6.78 -53.69
N THR A 708 4.09 -6.92 -55.01
CA THR A 708 3.80 -5.84 -55.97
C THR A 708 2.31 -5.47 -55.98
N GLU A 709 1.43 -6.47 -55.99
CA GLU A 709 -0.01 -6.27 -55.90
C GLU A 709 -0.41 -5.76 -54.51
N ALA A 710 0.23 -6.25 -53.45
CA ALA A 710 0.02 -5.76 -52.09
C ALA A 710 0.36 -4.27 -51.97
N GLU A 711 1.54 -3.85 -52.45
CA GLU A 711 1.95 -2.44 -52.50
C GLU A 711 0.95 -1.57 -53.24
N TYR A 712 0.52 -2.01 -54.43
CA TYR A 712 -0.48 -1.29 -55.24
C TYR A 712 -1.77 -1.03 -54.46
N PHE A 713 -2.32 -2.05 -53.79
CA PHE A 713 -3.57 -1.91 -53.03
C PHE A 713 -3.39 -1.18 -51.70
N PHE A 714 -2.21 -1.25 -51.07
CA PHE A 714 -1.90 -0.43 -49.89
C PHE A 714 -1.86 1.06 -50.23
N ASN A 715 -1.23 1.43 -51.35
CA ASN A 715 -1.21 2.82 -51.82
C ASN A 715 -2.63 3.32 -52.16
N LEU A 716 -3.45 2.50 -52.80
CA LEU A 716 -4.86 2.85 -53.05
C LEU A 716 -5.67 3.02 -51.76
N ALA A 717 -5.38 2.23 -50.72
CA ALA A 717 -6.02 2.40 -49.42
C ALA A 717 -5.67 3.78 -48.85
N GLU A 718 -4.39 4.15 -48.88
CA GLU A 718 -3.89 5.45 -48.40
C GLU A 718 -4.45 6.64 -49.19
N GLU A 719 -4.47 6.55 -50.53
CA GLU A 719 -5.04 7.59 -51.40
C GLU A 719 -6.53 7.85 -51.15
N ASN A 720 -7.27 6.83 -50.69
CA ASN A 720 -8.70 6.91 -50.38
C ASN A 720 -8.97 6.95 -48.88
N TYR A 721 -7.97 7.28 -48.06
CA TYR A 721 -8.12 7.35 -46.60
C TYR A 721 -9.23 8.32 -46.20
N LEU A 722 -10.07 7.88 -45.27
CA LEU A 722 -11.10 8.68 -44.61
C LEU A 722 -10.78 8.67 -43.13
N ASP A 723 -10.84 9.82 -42.46
CA ASP A 723 -10.83 9.88 -40.99
C ASP A 723 -12.06 9.18 -40.39
N TYR A 724 -12.08 8.90 -39.08
CA TYR A 724 -13.13 8.07 -38.48
C TYR A 724 -14.53 8.68 -38.66
N GLU A 725 -14.68 10.00 -38.54
CA GLU A 725 -15.97 10.66 -38.67
C GLU A 725 -16.46 10.63 -40.12
N ALA A 726 -15.57 10.92 -41.08
CA ALA A 726 -15.83 10.81 -42.51
C ALA A 726 -16.14 9.36 -42.91
N PHE A 727 -15.43 8.38 -42.35
CA PHE A 727 -15.64 6.97 -42.59
C PHE A 727 -16.97 6.47 -42.03
N ILE A 728 -17.34 6.86 -40.81
CA ILE A 728 -18.64 6.51 -40.22
C ILE A 728 -19.78 7.14 -41.02
N ASN A 729 -19.64 8.40 -41.44
CA ASN A 729 -20.62 9.05 -42.31
C ASN A 729 -20.76 8.33 -43.66
N TYR A 730 -19.63 7.92 -44.23
CA TYR A 730 -19.58 7.12 -45.44
C TYR A 730 -20.24 5.73 -45.26
N ALA A 731 -19.91 5.01 -44.19
CA ALA A 731 -20.47 3.70 -43.87
C ALA A 731 -22.00 3.78 -43.60
N ASN A 732 -22.45 4.81 -42.89
CA ASN A 732 -23.87 5.07 -42.65
C ASN A 732 -24.61 5.40 -43.94
N GLU A 733 -24.00 6.15 -44.87
CA GLU A 733 -24.60 6.44 -46.17
C GLU A 733 -24.68 5.19 -47.04
N LEU A 734 -23.63 4.36 -47.02
CA LEU A 734 -23.61 3.05 -47.67
C LEU A 734 -24.69 2.12 -47.11
N GLN A 735 -24.95 2.16 -45.80
CA GLN A 735 -25.99 1.39 -45.13
C GLN A 735 -27.41 1.72 -45.63
N LYS A 736 -27.70 3.00 -45.93
CA LYS A 736 -29.04 3.43 -46.40
C LYS A 736 -29.44 2.82 -47.75
N HIS A 737 -28.46 2.36 -48.53
CA HIS A 737 -28.66 1.89 -49.90
C HIS A 737 -28.57 0.36 -50.06
N GLN A 738 -28.55 -0.41 -48.95
CA GLN A 738 -28.43 -1.88 -48.98
C GLN A 738 -29.67 -2.58 -48.40
N GLU A 739 -30.07 -3.69 -49.04
CA GLU A 739 -31.20 -4.53 -48.62
C GLU A 739 -30.74 -5.47 -47.49
N TYR A 740 -31.21 -5.21 -46.26
CA TYR A 740 -30.59 -5.75 -45.05
C TYR A 740 -31.12 -7.14 -44.64
N LEU A 741 -30.20 -8.06 -44.31
CA LEU A 741 -30.43 -9.16 -43.37
C LEU A 741 -29.23 -9.24 -42.38
N GLU A 742 -29.52 -8.95 -41.10
CA GLU A 742 -28.69 -9.08 -39.88
C GLU A 742 -27.80 -7.89 -39.42
N CYS A 743 -28.08 -7.36 -38.21
CA CYS A 743 -27.36 -6.24 -37.58
C CYS A 743 -25.84 -6.44 -37.42
N LYS A 744 -25.36 -7.68 -37.32
CA LYS A 744 -23.95 -7.97 -36.97
C LYS A 744 -22.96 -7.69 -38.10
N VAL A 745 -23.38 -7.69 -39.37
CA VAL A 745 -22.47 -7.58 -40.54
C VAL A 745 -21.92 -6.15 -40.67
N TYR A 746 -22.78 -5.15 -40.46
CA TYR A 746 -22.39 -3.74 -40.43
C TYR A 746 -21.46 -3.42 -39.27
N ASP A 747 -21.78 -3.94 -38.08
CA ASP A 747 -20.95 -3.76 -36.89
C ASP A 747 -19.55 -4.37 -37.09
N ASN A 748 -19.46 -5.57 -37.70
CA ASN A 748 -18.19 -6.20 -38.03
C ASN A 748 -17.38 -5.42 -39.09
N TYR A 749 -18.04 -4.80 -40.05
CA TYR A 749 -17.40 -3.94 -41.06
C TYR A 749 -16.83 -2.66 -40.42
N ILE A 750 -17.63 -1.97 -39.59
CA ILE A 750 -17.14 -0.81 -38.82
C ILE A 750 -15.99 -1.23 -37.89
N GLN A 751 -16.10 -2.39 -37.22
CA GLN A 751 -15.03 -2.88 -36.36
C GLN A 751 -13.70 -3.08 -37.10
N SER A 752 -13.77 -3.43 -38.38
CA SER A 752 -12.61 -3.66 -39.23
C SER A 752 -11.91 -2.35 -39.64
N TYR A 753 -12.58 -1.20 -39.54
CA TYR A 753 -11.97 0.12 -39.67
C TYR A 753 -10.98 0.41 -38.54
N PHE A 754 -11.23 -0.08 -37.32
CA PHE A 754 -10.29 0.15 -36.20
C PHE A 754 -8.97 -0.62 -36.37
N GLN A 755 -8.90 -1.57 -37.29
CA GLN A 755 -7.65 -2.25 -37.68
C GLN A 755 -6.89 -1.48 -38.79
N TYR A 756 -7.38 -0.34 -39.27
CA TYR A 756 -6.82 0.36 -40.43
C TYR A 756 -5.42 0.96 -40.18
N ASN A 757 -5.06 1.22 -38.92
CA ASN A 757 -3.76 1.81 -38.53
C ASN A 757 -2.54 0.89 -38.67
N GLU A 758 -2.71 -0.35 -39.13
CA GLU A 758 -1.60 -1.27 -39.45
C GLU A 758 -1.00 -1.01 -40.85
N LEU A 759 -1.62 -0.15 -41.67
CA LEU A 759 -1.24 0.08 -43.06
C LEU A 759 0.25 0.45 -43.26
N PRO A 760 0.83 1.41 -42.51
CA PRO A 760 2.25 1.74 -42.64
C PRO A 760 3.16 0.54 -42.35
N TYR A 761 2.78 -0.32 -41.40
CA TYR A 761 3.57 -1.50 -41.04
C TYR A 761 3.60 -2.55 -42.15
N TYR A 762 2.46 -2.82 -42.79
CA TYR A 762 2.43 -3.75 -43.92
C TYR A 762 3.21 -3.21 -45.12
N LEU A 763 3.13 -1.89 -45.39
CA LEU A 763 3.89 -1.27 -46.47
C LEU A 763 5.40 -1.32 -46.19
N ALA A 764 5.82 -1.03 -44.96
CA ALA A 764 7.22 -1.18 -44.53
C ALA A 764 7.70 -2.63 -44.59
N GLU A 765 6.84 -3.60 -44.28
CA GLU A 765 7.17 -5.03 -44.39
C GLU A 765 7.27 -5.46 -45.86
N VAL A 766 6.39 -4.97 -46.75
CA VAL A 766 6.52 -5.15 -48.21
C VAL A 766 7.88 -4.63 -48.69
N TYR A 767 8.29 -3.45 -48.23
CA TYR A 767 9.61 -2.89 -48.55
C TYR A 767 10.76 -3.72 -47.99
N THR A 768 10.66 -4.20 -46.74
CA THR A 768 11.64 -5.10 -46.13
C THR A 768 11.77 -6.42 -46.91
N ARG A 769 10.65 -7.06 -47.27
CA ARG A 769 10.62 -8.32 -48.05
C ARG A 769 11.14 -8.14 -49.47
N THR A 770 10.93 -6.98 -50.06
CA THR A 770 11.46 -6.60 -51.39
C THR A 770 12.86 -6.00 -51.33
N LYS A 771 13.52 -6.00 -50.15
CA LYS A 771 14.87 -5.47 -49.89
C LYS A 771 15.05 -3.97 -50.17
N ARG A 772 13.96 -3.22 -50.16
CA ARG A 772 13.93 -1.74 -50.23
C ARG A 772 14.02 -1.16 -48.81
N TYR A 773 15.14 -1.39 -48.13
CA TYR A 773 15.27 -1.10 -46.70
C TYR A 773 15.15 0.39 -46.37
N ASP A 774 15.59 1.30 -47.23
CA ASP A 774 15.50 2.74 -46.98
C ASP A 774 14.04 3.21 -46.90
N ASN A 775 13.18 2.72 -47.78
CA ASN A 775 11.74 3.00 -47.75
C ASN A 775 11.07 2.45 -46.47
N ALA A 776 11.47 1.24 -46.03
CA ALA A 776 10.97 0.66 -44.78
C ALA A 776 11.43 1.46 -43.55
N ILE A 777 12.70 1.86 -43.51
CA ILE A 777 13.28 2.69 -42.44
C ILE A 777 12.57 4.03 -42.36
N GLU A 778 12.32 4.68 -43.51
CA GLU A 778 11.63 5.97 -43.56
C GLU A 778 10.23 5.88 -42.96
N ILE A 779 9.45 4.85 -43.33
CA ILE A 779 8.12 4.63 -42.77
C ILE A 779 8.19 4.38 -41.26
N TYR A 780 9.08 3.47 -40.80
CA TYR A 780 9.19 3.20 -39.37
C TYR A 780 9.67 4.43 -38.58
N LYS A 781 10.55 5.26 -39.13
CA LYS A 781 10.94 6.53 -38.50
C LYS A 781 9.77 7.50 -38.39
N GLN A 782 8.99 7.68 -39.45
CA GLN A 782 7.78 8.52 -39.40
C GLN A 782 6.81 8.02 -38.32
N GLN A 783 6.65 6.69 -38.17
CA GLN A 783 5.84 6.12 -37.08
C GLN A 783 6.47 6.32 -35.69
N CYS A 784 7.80 6.28 -35.58
CA CYS A 784 8.51 6.62 -34.34
C CYS A 784 8.33 8.09 -33.94
N ASP A 785 8.37 9.01 -34.91
CA ASP A 785 8.26 10.46 -34.70
C ASP A 785 6.87 10.87 -34.18
N ILE A 786 5.81 10.14 -34.58
CA ILE A 786 4.45 10.30 -34.02
C ILE A 786 4.23 9.50 -32.72
N GLY A 787 5.28 8.85 -32.19
CA GLY A 787 5.30 8.21 -30.89
C GLY A 787 4.74 6.79 -30.81
N GLN A 788 4.62 6.07 -31.93
CA GLN A 788 4.20 4.66 -31.92
C GLN A 788 5.33 3.76 -31.45
N LYS A 789 5.10 3.00 -30.37
CA LYS A 789 6.14 2.20 -29.70
C LYS A 789 6.59 1.02 -30.55
N VAL A 790 5.68 0.29 -31.20
CA VAL A 790 5.98 -0.89 -32.05
C VAL A 790 6.88 -0.51 -33.23
N ALA A 791 6.78 0.72 -33.74
CA ALA A 791 7.69 1.23 -34.76
C ALA A 791 9.16 1.18 -34.32
N TYR A 792 9.47 1.48 -33.05
CA TYR A 792 10.83 1.39 -32.50
C TYR A 792 11.32 -0.06 -32.53
N PHE A 793 10.46 -1.03 -32.20
CA PHE A 793 10.81 -2.45 -32.25
C PHE A 793 11.02 -2.93 -33.67
N LYS A 794 10.15 -2.54 -34.61
CA LYS A 794 10.26 -2.94 -36.02
C LYS A 794 11.48 -2.29 -36.69
N LEU A 795 11.77 -1.04 -36.36
CA LEU A 795 12.96 -0.34 -36.83
C LEU A 795 14.24 -0.96 -36.29
N ALA A 796 14.26 -1.30 -34.99
CA ALA A 796 15.38 -1.97 -34.36
C ALA A 796 15.60 -3.39 -34.92
N GLU A 797 14.53 -4.18 -35.11
CA GLU A 797 14.57 -5.50 -35.75
C GLU A 797 15.14 -5.40 -37.18
N LEU A 798 14.67 -4.42 -37.96
CA LEU A 798 15.17 -4.15 -39.29
C LEU A 798 16.66 -3.79 -39.27
N TYR A 799 17.08 -2.86 -38.40
CA TYR A 799 18.48 -2.49 -38.24
C TYR A 799 19.36 -3.67 -37.82
N SER A 800 18.87 -4.52 -36.91
CA SER A 800 19.55 -5.76 -36.51
C SER A 800 19.74 -6.69 -37.71
N SER A 801 18.69 -6.88 -38.51
CA SER A 801 18.70 -7.77 -39.68
C SER A 801 19.67 -7.33 -40.79
N ILE A 802 19.92 -6.02 -40.91
CA ILE A 802 20.90 -5.45 -41.87
C ILE A 802 22.23 -5.06 -41.21
N SER A 803 22.47 -5.53 -39.98
CA SER A 803 23.71 -5.30 -39.21
C SER A 803 24.06 -3.84 -38.90
N ARG A 804 23.06 -2.96 -38.83
CA ARG A 804 23.20 -1.53 -38.45
C ARG A 804 22.99 -1.33 -36.94
N PHE A 805 23.88 -1.93 -36.15
CA PHE A 805 23.72 -2.05 -34.70
C PHE A 805 23.79 -0.73 -33.92
N ARG A 806 24.54 0.25 -34.44
CA ARG A 806 24.55 1.60 -33.87
C ARG A 806 23.20 2.29 -34.03
N ASP A 807 22.53 2.09 -35.16
CA ASP A 807 21.22 2.68 -35.40
C ASP A 807 20.13 1.96 -34.58
N GLU A 808 20.28 0.66 -34.34
CA GLU A 808 19.45 -0.13 -33.42
C GLU A 808 19.55 0.41 -31.98
N GLU A 809 20.77 0.59 -31.46
CA GLU A 809 21.02 1.18 -30.12
C GLU A 809 20.44 2.59 -30.00
N LEU A 810 20.66 3.45 -31.02
CA LEU A 810 20.09 4.80 -31.05
C LEU A 810 18.55 4.78 -31.08
N THR A 811 17.95 3.78 -31.73
CA THR A 811 16.50 3.58 -31.74
C THR A 811 15.99 3.23 -30.34
N TRP A 812 16.69 2.36 -29.61
CA TRP A 812 16.32 2.08 -28.22
C TRP A 812 16.57 3.25 -27.28
N THR A 813 17.60 4.04 -27.53
CA THR A 813 17.89 5.26 -26.77
C THR A 813 16.83 6.33 -27.03
N SER A 814 16.38 6.51 -28.28
CA SER A 814 15.34 7.50 -28.61
C SER A 814 13.98 7.15 -28.01
N LEU A 815 13.69 5.85 -27.82
CA LEU A 815 12.49 5.38 -27.09
C LEU A 815 12.46 5.90 -25.65
N GLU A 816 13.61 6.23 -25.03
CA GLU A 816 13.66 6.71 -23.63
C GLU A 816 12.82 7.97 -23.41
N LYS A 817 12.71 8.83 -24.43
CA LYS A 817 11.90 10.05 -24.39
C LYS A 817 10.40 9.77 -24.24
N ILE A 818 9.96 8.56 -24.57
CA ILE A 818 8.55 8.14 -24.60
C ILE A 818 8.28 7.10 -23.51
N ASP A 819 9.21 6.17 -23.29
CA ASP A 819 9.10 5.07 -22.34
C ASP A 819 10.48 4.67 -21.82
N SER A 820 10.94 5.36 -20.77
CA SER A 820 12.26 5.13 -20.18
C SER A 820 12.44 3.70 -19.65
N MET A 821 11.39 3.09 -19.10
CA MET A 821 11.49 1.72 -18.56
C MET A 821 11.63 0.70 -19.69
N GLN A 822 10.80 0.79 -20.74
CA GLN A 822 10.88 -0.12 -21.88
C GLN A 822 12.18 0.07 -22.67
N SER A 823 12.62 1.32 -22.86
CA SER A 823 13.92 1.63 -23.47
C SER A 823 15.07 0.94 -22.74
N LYS A 824 15.12 1.06 -21.41
CA LYS A 824 16.14 0.42 -20.57
C LYS A 824 16.09 -1.11 -20.67
N TYR A 825 14.89 -1.71 -20.69
CA TYR A 825 14.75 -3.15 -20.86
C TYR A 825 15.21 -3.64 -22.25
N GLN A 826 14.86 -2.92 -23.32
CA GLN A 826 15.28 -3.28 -24.68
C GLN A 826 16.78 -3.06 -24.90
N LEU A 827 17.36 -2.00 -24.33
CA LEU A 827 18.81 -1.80 -24.30
C LEU A 827 19.50 -2.95 -23.58
N LYS A 828 18.99 -3.37 -22.42
CA LYS A 828 19.52 -4.54 -21.70
C LYS A 828 19.46 -5.80 -22.56
N TYR A 829 18.30 -6.11 -23.17
CA TYR A 829 18.16 -7.29 -24.03
C TYR A 829 19.06 -7.24 -25.27
N PHE A 830 19.16 -6.07 -25.93
CA PHE A 830 20.07 -5.82 -27.03
C PHE A 830 21.51 -6.13 -26.64
N TYR A 831 21.96 -5.64 -25.48
CA TYR A 831 23.30 -5.93 -24.97
C TYR A 831 23.45 -7.40 -24.57
N ASP A 832 22.49 -8.01 -23.88
CA ASP A 832 22.50 -9.42 -23.49
C ASP A 832 22.61 -10.36 -24.71
N GLN A 833 21.94 -10.03 -25.82
CA GLN A 833 22.06 -10.75 -27.09
C GLN A 833 23.44 -10.63 -27.72
N ARG A 834 24.15 -9.50 -27.55
CA ARG A 834 25.54 -9.35 -28.00
C ARG A 834 26.55 -9.97 -27.05
N ILE A 835 26.22 -10.00 -25.76
CA ILE A 835 26.98 -10.67 -24.71
C ILE A 835 26.93 -12.19 -24.87
N SER A 836 25.79 -12.76 -25.27
CA SER A 836 25.61 -14.21 -25.45
C SER A 836 26.33 -14.75 -26.70
N GLN A 837 26.61 -13.90 -27.69
CA GLN A 837 27.47 -14.19 -28.84
C GLN A 837 28.96 -14.11 -28.45
N LYS A 838 29.38 -14.99 -27.53
CA LYS A 838 30.71 -14.97 -26.89
C LYS A 838 31.85 -15.28 -27.86
N ASP A 839 32.74 -14.30 -28.03
CA ASP A 839 34.20 -14.53 -28.11
C ASP A 839 35.04 -13.42 -27.45
N ASN A 840 34.45 -12.36 -26.88
CA ASN A 840 35.25 -11.24 -26.38
C ASN A 840 34.89 -10.80 -24.94
N ALA A 841 35.73 -11.21 -23.99
CA ALA A 841 35.63 -10.89 -22.56
C ALA A 841 35.71 -9.37 -22.28
N ASP A 842 36.38 -8.62 -23.15
CA ASP A 842 36.54 -7.17 -23.00
C ASP A 842 35.25 -6.42 -23.36
N LEU A 843 34.49 -6.95 -24.33
CA LEU A 843 33.19 -6.39 -24.72
C LEU A 843 32.14 -6.60 -23.62
N TYR A 844 32.20 -7.76 -22.94
CA TYR A 844 31.38 -8.04 -21.76
C TYR A 844 31.66 -7.05 -20.62
N ARG A 845 32.94 -6.76 -20.34
CA ARG A 845 33.33 -5.79 -19.30
C ARG A 845 32.89 -4.38 -19.66
N TYR A 846 33.03 -3.98 -20.91
CA TYR A 846 32.63 -2.65 -21.39
C TYR A 846 31.14 -2.39 -21.19
N TYR A 847 30.26 -3.28 -21.66
CA TYR A 847 28.82 -3.06 -21.58
C TYR A 847 28.28 -3.12 -20.15
N ASN A 848 28.82 -3.99 -19.30
CA ASN A 848 28.47 -3.97 -17.87
C ASN A 848 28.93 -2.68 -17.18
N GLY A 849 30.12 -2.17 -17.53
CA GLY A 849 30.59 -0.87 -17.06
C GLY A 849 29.63 0.27 -17.44
N ILE A 850 29.13 0.30 -18.67
CA ILE A 850 28.18 1.31 -19.15
C ILE A 850 26.83 1.24 -18.43
N LEU A 851 26.29 0.03 -18.25
CA LEU A 851 25.03 -0.17 -17.52
C LEU A 851 25.13 0.38 -16.10
N LEU A 852 26.20 0.01 -15.38
CA LEU A 852 26.44 0.43 -14.00
C LEU A 852 26.75 1.92 -13.88
N TYR A 853 27.46 2.48 -14.88
CA TYR A 853 27.70 3.92 -15.01
C TYR A 853 26.38 4.70 -15.12
N ASN A 854 25.47 4.28 -16.00
CA ASN A 854 24.18 4.95 -16.18
C ASN A 854 23.34 4.85 -14.89
N MET A 855 23.32 3.68 -14.25
CA MET A 855 22.64 3.51 -12.95
C MET A 855 23.20 4.45 -11.87
N ALA A 856 24.50 4.71 -11.87
CA ALA A 856 25.12 5.64 -10.91
C ALA A 856 24.80 7.11 -11.20
N MET A 857 24.56 7.49 -12.45
CA MET A 857 24.43 8.90 -12.87
C MET A 857 22.98 9.39 -13.00
N THR A 858 21.97 8.51 -13.04
CA THR A 858 20.58 8.89 -13.39
C THR A 858 19.65 9.24 -12.22
N ASP A 859 20.00 9.06 -10.93
CA ASP A 859 19.05 9.33 -9.84
C ASP A 859 19.66 9.59 -8.45
N ASP A 860 19.27 10.70 -7.81
CA ASP A 860 19.53 10.98 -6.37
C ASP A 860 18.73 10.05 -5.43
N SER A 861 17.72 9.33 -5.96
CA SER A 861 16.92 8.36 -5.20
C SER A 861 17.70 7.10 -4.80
N TYR A 862 18.81 6.82 -5.49
CA TYR A 862 19.77 5.77 -5.15
C TYR A 862 20.93 6.31 -4.28
N SER A 863 20.69 7.37 -3.50
CA SER A 863 21.61 7.77 -2.45
C SER A 863 21.97 6.58 -1.55
N ASP A 864 23.20 6.60 -1.04
CA ASP A 864 23.82 5.62 -0.13
C ASP A 864 22.93 5.13 1.04
N PHE A 865 21.82 5.82 1.31
CA PHE A 865 20.85 5.50 2.36
C PHE A 865 20.00 4.25 2.08
N GLN A 866 19.58 3.99 0.84
CA GLN A 866 18.70 2.83 0.54
C GLN A 866 19.42 1.48 0.57
N PHE A 867 20.72 1.43 0.29
CA PHE A 867 21.51 0.19 0.43
C PHE A 867 21.86 -0.16 1.88
N SER A 868 21.65 0.77 2.83
CA SER A 868 21.81 0.51 4.27
C SER A 868 20.61 -0.20 4.92
N GLN A 869 19.47 -0.32 4.20
CA GLN A 869 18.23 -0.91 4.71
C GLN A 869 17.93 -2.32 4.17
N LEU A 870 18.83 -2.92 3.38
CA LEU A 870 18.79 -4.36 3.17
C LEU A 870 19.15 -5.03 4.51
N SER A 871 18.11 -5.52 5.18
CA SER A 871 18.22 -6.31 6.40
C SER A 871 19.24 -7.43 6.23
N SER A 872 19.84 -7.85 7.34
CA SER A 872 20.86 -8.90 7.47
C SER A 872 20.50 -10.28 6.88
N ASN A 873 19.38 -10.43 6.19
CA ASN A 873 18.83 -11.70 5.72
C ASN A 873 18.87 -11.90 4.19
N ASP A 874 19.25 -10.90 3.39
CA ASP A 874 19.34 -11.04 1.91
C ASP A 874 20.80 -11.07 1.38
N ILE A 875 21.75 -11.51 2.22
CA ILE A 875 23.08 -11.91 1.76
C ILE A 875 22.97 -13.35 1.25
N SER A 876 22.91 -13.54 -0.07
CA SER A 876 23.08 -14.88 -0.63
C SER A 876 24.52 -15.34 -0.39
N THR A 877 24.70 -16.35 0.47
CA THR A 877 26.01 -16.95 0.74
C THR A 877 26.47 -17.73 -0.47
N ALA A 878 27.49 -17.26 -1.19
CA ALA A 878 28.24 -18.11 -2.11
C ALA A 878 29.15 -19.04 -1.26
N GLU A 879 28.87 -20.33 -1.30
CA GLU A 879 29.69 -21.34 -0.62
C GLU A 879 31.01 -21.52 -1.38
N LEU A 880 32.13 -21.14 -0.75
CA LEU A 880 33.45 -21.41 -1.29
C LEU A 880 34.05 -22.63 -0.58
N ILE A 881 34.22 -23.73 -1.32
CA ILE A 881 34.91 -24.92 -0.84
C ILE A 881 36.40 -24.73 -1.09
N VAL A 882 37.21 -24.69 -0.02
CA VAL A 882 38.67 -24.59 -0.16
C VAL A 882 39.19 -25.89 -0.80
N PRO A 883 39.82 -25.81 -2.00
CA PRO A 883 40.26 -27.02 -2.69
C PRO A 883 41.30 -27.78 -1.87
N GLY A 884 40.98 -29.02 -1.50
CA GLY A 884 41.87 -29.94 -0.77
C GLY A 884 41.64 -30.04 0.75
N THR A 885 40.72 -29.27 1.34
CA THR A 885 40.40 -29.35 2.79
C THR A 885 38.94 -29.66 3.11
N ASN A 886 38.03 -29.52 2.14
CA ASN A 886 36.57 -29.63 2.33
C ASN A 886 35.98 -28.68 3.39
N GLU A 887 36.71 -27.65 3.83
CA GLU A 887 36.15 -26.57 4.64
C GLU A 887 35.32 -25.62 3.76
N ILE A 888 34.11 -25.34 4.22
CA ILE A 888 33.19 -24.38 3.62
C ILE A 888 33.42 -23.05 4.32
N ILE A 889 33.89 -22.04 3.58
CA ILE A 889 34.02 -20.67 4.09
C ILE A 889 32.85 -19.86 3.52
N TYR A 890 32.06 -19.26 4.40
CA TYR A 890 31.01 -18.33 4.03
C TYR A 890 31.65 -16.96 3.79
N GLN A 891 31.64 -16.50 2.54
CA GLN A 891 32.18 -15.19 2.16
C GLN A 891 31.05 -14.15 2.30
N GLU A 892 31.22 -13.17 3.20
CA GLU A 892 30.37 -11.97 3.21
C GLU A 892 30.54 -11.25 1.87
N LEU A 893 29.50 -11.23 1.03
CA LEU A 893 29.46 -10.37 -0.15
C LEU A 893 29.34 -8.93 0.32
N LYS A 894 30.44 -8.17 0.28
CA LYS A 894 30.37 -6.71 0.28
C LYS A 894 29.54 -6.30 -0.93
N ILE A 895 28.36 -5.71 -0.70
CA ILE A 895 27.56 -5.08 -1.73
C ILE A 895 28.41 -3.93 -2.30
N SER A 896 28.98 -4.13 -3.48
CA SER A 896 29.74 -3.09 -4.16
C SER A 896 28.74 -2.14 -4.82
N ARG A 897 28.84 -0.84 -4.49
CA ARG A 897 27.93 0.21 -4.98
C ARG A 897 28.07 0.34 -6.51
N PRO A 898 27.01 0.66 -7.28
CA PRO A 898 27.06 0.71 -8.74
C PRO A 898 28.25 1.49 -9.32
N ALA A 899 28.58 2.64 -8.74
CA ALA A 899 29.73 3.44 -9.16
C ALA A 899 31.09 2.74 -8.95
N THR A 900 31.22 1.91 -7.91
CA THR A 900 32.46 1.16 -7.60
C THR A 900 32.61 -0.04 -8.53
N LEU A 901 31.54 -0.78 -8.80
CA LEU A 901 31.56 -1.86 -9.79
C LEU A 901 31.82 -1.34 -11.20
N ALA A 902 31.20 -0.21 -11.59
CA ALA A 902 31.47 0.41 -12.89
C ALA A 902 32.96 0.72 -13.07
N LEU A 903 33.59 1.29 -12.05
CA LEU A 903 35.03 1.55 -12.03
C LEU A 903 35.86 0.26 -12.16
N GLU A 904 35.50 -0.81 -11.44
CA GLU A 904 36.19 -2.11 -11.53
C GLU A 904 36.11 -2.73 -12.93
N TYR A 905 34.96 -2.63 -13.60
CA TYR A 905 34.79 -3.12 -14.97
C TYR A 905 35.56 -2.29 -15.98
N PHE A 906 35.51 -0.97 -15.86
CA PHE A 906 36.25 -0.07 -16.74
C PHE A 906 37.76 -0.18 -16.56
N ASP A 907 38.27 -0.29 -15.33
CA ASP A 907 39.71 -0.42 -15.05
C ASP A 907 40.34 -1.65 -15.74
N GLN A 908 39.59 -2.76 -15.78
CA GLN A 908 40.04 -4.00 -16.44
C GLN A 908 40.24 -3.87 -17.95
N ILE A 909 39.63 -2.88 -18.61
CA ILE A 909 39.70 -2.69 -20.06
C ILE A 909 40.35 -1.36 -20.48
N ALA A 910 40.43 -0.37 -19.60
CA ALA A 910 40.94 0.97 -19.90
C ALA A 910 42.41 0.97 -20.35
N HIS A 911 43.18 -0.04 -19.94
CA HIS A 911 44.62 -0.17 -20.23
C HIS A 911 44.95 -1.07 -21.42
N LEU A 912 43.95 -1.67 -22.08
CA LEU A 912 44.18 -2.62 -23.16
C LEU A 912 44.49 -1.90 -24.47
N THR A 913 45.76 -1.91 -24.89
CA THR A 913 46.27 -1.24 -26.11
C THR A 913 45.75 -1.84 -27.42
N SER A 914 44.95 -2.90 -27.37
CA SER A 914 44.28 -3.53 -28.51
C SER A 914 43.12 -2.69 -29.06
N TYR A 915 42.62 -1.71 -28.30
CA TYR A 915 41.50 -0.86 -28.68
C TYR A 915 41.93 0.51 -29.24
N PRO A 916 41.12 1.13 -30.12
CA PRO A 916 41.39 2.49 -30.62
C PRO A 916 41.49 3.50 -29.47
N ALA A 917 42.38 4.49 -29.62
CA ALA A 917 42.59 5.53 -28.61
C ALA A 917 41.29 6.30 -28.26
N GLU A 918 40.40 6.49 -29.24
CA GLU A 918 39.09 7.13 -29.02
C GLU A 918 38.19 6.34 -28.08
N PHE A 919 38.21 5.01 -28.18
CA PHE A 919 37.43 4.12 -27.32
C PHE A 919 37.97 4.11 -25.89
N GLN A 920 39.30 4.09 -25.74
CA GLN A 920 39.94 4.22 -24.43
C GLN A 920 39.66 5.59 -23.79
N ALA A 921 39.69 6.67 -24.59
CA ALA A 921 39.38 8.00 -24.11
C ALA A 921 37.96 8.08 -23.54
N GLU A 922 36.98 7.43 -24.16
CA GLU A 922 35.60 7.37 -23.66
C GLU A 922 35.50 6.64 -22.31
N ILE A 923 36.22 5.53 -22.13
CA ILE A 923 36.25 4.80 -20.86
C ILE A 923 36.83 5.68 -19.76
N PHE A 924 37.97 6.34 -20.01
CA PHE A 924 38.58 7.26 -19.04
C PHE A 924 37.68 8.47 -18.74
N HIS A 925 36.92 8.99 -19.70
CA HIS A 925 35.95 10.05 -19.47
C HIS A 925 34.90 9.63 -18.42
N ARG A 926 34.26 8.47 -18.64
CA ARG A 926 33.21 7.94 -17.75
C ARG A 926 33.73 7.55 -16.38
N MET A 927 34.96 7.02 -16.31
CA MET A 927 35.65 6.80 -15.03
C MET A 927 35.89 8.12 -14.29
N GLY A 928 36.21 9.21 -15.01
CA GLY A 928 36.34 10.55 -14.45
C GLY A 928 35.05 11.05 -13.81
N ASP A 929 33.92 10.88 -14.50
CA ASP A 929 32.58 11.23 -13.98
C ASP A 929 32.27 10.44 -12.69
N LEU A 930 32.58 9.14 -12.66
CA LEU A 930 32.37 8.28 -11.49
C LEU A 930 33.25 8.69 -10.30
N TYR A 931 34.52 9.03 -10.53
CA TYR A 931 35.39 9.55 -9.47
C TYR A 931 34.93 10.91 -8.96
N SER A 932 34.47 11.79 -9.85
CA SER A 932 33.92 13.10 -9.49
C SER A 932 32.67 12.97 -8.64
N TYR A 933 31.74 12.09 -9.04
CA TYR A 933 30.53 11.75 -8.28
C TYR A 933 30.85 11.20 -6.88
N LYS A 934 31.91 10.39 -6.75
CA LYS A 934 32.38 9.85 -5.46
C LYS A 934 33.14 10.87 -4.60
N GLY A 935 33.34 12.11 -5.07
CA GLY A 935 34.14 13.13 -4.40
C GLY A 935 35.66 12.85 -4.43
N GLU A 936 36.11 11.89 -5.24
CA GLU A 936 37.53 11.54 -5.41
C GLU A 936 38.17 12.44 -6.48
N TYR A 937 38.13 13.76 -6.28
CA TYR A 937 38.43 14.78 -7.30
C TYR A 937 39.83 14.70 -7.91
N GLU A 938 40.85 14.32 -7.13
CA GLU A 938 42.23 14.10 -7.64
C GLU A 938 42.28 12.98 -8.67
N LYS A 939 41.58 11.87 -8.42
CA LYS A 939 41.49 10.76 -9.37
C LYS A 939 40.65 11.14 -10.58
N ALA A 940 39.57 11.89 -10.37
CA ALA A 940 38.75 12.41 -11.47
C ALA A 940 39.61 13.26 -12.42
N LYS A 941 40.36 14.23 -11.89
CA LYS A 941 41.28 15.08 -12.67
C LYS A 941 42.28 14.28 -13.49
N LEU A 942 43.01 13.34 -12.87
CA LEU A 942 43.98 12.49 -13.56
C LEU A 942 43.33 11.63 -14.66
N THR A 943 42.10 11.18 -14.45
CA THR A 943 41.38 10.31 -15.38
C THR A 943 40.84 11.10 -16.58
N TYR A 944 40.27 12.28 -16.35
CA TYR A 944 39.90 13.20 -17.43
C TYR A 944 41.12 13.66 -18.23
N GLN A 945 42.26 13.92 -17.59
CA GLN A 945 43.51 14.25 -18.29
C GLN A 945 43.92 13.14 -19.28
N LYS A 946 43.83 11.87 -18.85
CA LYS A 946 44.09 10.72 -19.75
C LYS A 946 43.11 10.68 -20.91
N ALA A 947 41.82 10.92 -20.67
CA ALA A 947 40.81 10.99 -21.73
C ALA A 947 41.14 12.08 -22.76
N VAL A 948 41.54 13.27 -22.30
CA VAL A 948 41.94 14.40 -23.16
C VAL A 948 43.20 14.08 -23.97
N VAL A 949 44.20 13.43 -23.38
CA VAL A 949 45.44 13.04 -24.09
C VAL A 949 45.15 12.00 -25.17
N LEU A 950 44.27 11.02 -24.89
CA LEU A 950 43.91 9.96 -25.83
C LEU A 950 42.99 10.44 -26.95
N ASN A 951 42.11 11.40 -26.67
CA ASN A 951 41.28 12.05 -27.68
C ASN A 951 41.29 13.59 -27.52
N PRO A 952 42.32 14.27 -28.06
CA PRO A 952 42.46 15.72 -27.95
C PRO A 952 41.39 16.54 -28.70
N ASN A 953 40.51 15.88 -29.46
CA ASN A 953 39.42 16.51 -30.20
C ASN A 953 38.08 16.43 -29.47
N ASN A 954 37.97 15.69 -28.36
CA ASN A 954 36.75 15.57 -27.59
C ASN A 954 36.54 16.79 -26.69
N ALA A 955 35.61 17.68 -27.07
CA ALA A 955 35.33 18.91 -26.33
C ALA A 955 34.75 18.64 -24.93
N SER A 956 33.87 17.65 -24.78
CA SER A 956 33.24 17.30 -23.49
C SER A 956 34.26 16.85 -22.44
N SER A 957 35.27 16.08 -22.84
CA SER A 957 36.35 15.64 -21.93
C SER A 957 37.23 16.81 -21.48
N LYS A 958 37.47 17.78 -22.37
CA LYS A 958 38.21 18.99 -22.03
C LYS A 958 37.44 19.88 -21.08
N TYR A 959 36.13 20.06 -21.31
CA TYR A 959 35.25 20.78 -20.40
C TYR A 959 35.31 20.21 -18.99
N LYS A 960 35.10 18.88 -18.86
CA LYS A 960 35.18 18.20 -17.55
C LYS A 960 36.56 18.31 -16.90
N PHE A 961 37.62 18.28 -17.69
CA PHE A 961 38.98 18.49 -17.18
C PHE A 961 39.24 19.93 -16.73
N ILE A 962 38.68 20.94 -17.40
CA ILE A 962 38.75 22.34 -16.98
C ILE A 962 38.01 22.52 -15.66
N ASP A 963 36.73 22.14 -15.60
CA ASP A 963 35.85 22.23 -14.42
C ASP A 963 36.48 21.59 -13.17
N ILE A 964 37.02 20.38 -13.29
CA ILE A 964 37.68 19.73 -12.15
C ILE A 964 39.01 20.41 -11.78
N SER A 965 39.73 21.00 -12.75
CA SER A 965 41.04 21.62 -12.53
C SER A 965 40.95 22.98 -11.85
N GLU A 966 39.85 23.71 -12.02
CA GLU A 966 39.56 24.97 -11.30
C GLU A 966 39.63 24.75 -9.79
N ARG A 967 39.19 23.58 -9.30
CA ARG A 967 39.26 23.21 -7.87
C ARG A 967 40.67 23.04 -7.31
N PHE A 968 41.67 22.94 -8.18
CA PHE A 968 43.07 22.72 -7.82
C PHE A 968 43.99 23.88 -8.23
N ASP A 969 43.42 25.02 -8.61
CA ASP A 969 44.17 26.21 -9.05
C ASP A 969 45.21 25.87 -10.16
N ASP A 970 44.87 24.97 -11.08
CA ASP A 970 45.78 24.49 -12.13
C ASP A 970 45.72 25.39 -13.38
N TYR A 971 46.11 26.65 -13.18
CA TYR A 971 45.98 27.74 -14.15
C TYR A 971 46.58 27.42 -15.53
N GLU A 972 47.74 26.74 -15.56
CA GLU A 972 48.47 26.47 -16.81
C GLU A 972 47.71 25.47 -17.70
N ASN A 973 47.23 24.36 -17.12
CA ASN A 973 46.48 23.35 -17.86
C ASN A 973 45.10 23.85 -18.29
N ILE A 974 44.44 24.66 -17.46
CA ILE A 974 43.14 25.29 -17.77
C ILE A 974 43.29 26.19 -19.00
N LEU A 975 44.26 27.10 -19.00
CA LEU A 975 44.53 27.99 -20.12
C LEU A 975 44.90 27.24 -21.40
N GLU A 976 45.70 26.17 -21.30
CA GLU A 976 46.06 25.35 -22.47
C GLU A 976 44.83 24.71 -23.14
N GLN A 977 43.91 24.16 -22.33
CA GLN A 977 42.69 23.54 -22.87
C GLN A 977 41.73 24.58 -23.45
N LEU A 978 41.55 25.71 -22.76
CA LEU A 978 40.70 26.82 -23.24
C LEU A 978 41.24 27.41 -24.54
N TYR A 979 42.55 27.65 -24.65
CA TYR A 979 43.19 28.06 -25.90
C TYR A 979 42.94 27.06 -27.03
N THR A 980 43.03 25.77 -26.73
CA THR A 980 42.79 24.73 -27.75
C THR A 980 41.33 24.70 -28.20
N LEU A 981 40.37 24.84 -27.29
CA LEU A 981 38.93 24.89 -27.62
C LEU A 981 38.59 26.15 -28.41
N ASP A 982 39.17 27.29 -28.04
CA ASP A 982 39.03 28.56 -28.73
C ASP A 982 39.51 28.50 -30.19
N SER A 983 40.69 27.93 -30.41
CA SER A 983 41.27 27.77 -31.76
C SER A 983 40.40 26.94 -32.71
N LYS A 984 39.48 26.14 -32.17
CA LYS A 984 38.54 25.29 -32.91
C LYS A 984 37.11 25.86 -32.95
N GLY A 985 36.86 27.01 -32.32
CA GLY A 985 35.53 27.61 -32.21
C GLY A 985 34.56 26.76 -31.38
N GLN A 986 35.07 26.02 -30.38
CA GLN A 986 34.29 25.10 -29.55
C GLN A 986 34.04 25.61 -28.12
N LEU A 987 34.24 26.91 -27.88
CA LEU A 987 33.88 27.51 -26.59
C LEU A 987 32.39 27.86 -26.58
N ASP A 988 31.68 27.41 -25.55
CA ASP A 988 30.38 27.93 -25.19
C ASP A 988 30.53 29.20 -24.34
N LEU A 989 29.40 29.80 -23.94
CA LEU A 989 29.40 31.05 -23.19
C LEU A 989 30.13 30.93 -21.84
N ASP A 990 29.96 29.81 -21.14
CA ASP A 990 30.56 29.63 -19.81
C ASP A 990 32.07 29.41 -19.92
N LEU A 991 32.53 28.61 -20.88
CA LEU A 991 33.96 28.48 -21.16
C LEU A 991 34.59 29.78 -21.70
N LEU A 992 33.84 30.61 -22.44
CA LEU A 992 34.32 31.94 -22.85
C LEU A 992 34.53 32.86 -21.66
N LYS A 993 33.65 32.79 -20.64
CA LYS A 993 33.80 33.52 -19.36
C LYS A 993 35.04 33.05 -18.62
N THR A 994 35.13 31.75 -18.34
CA THR A 994 36.31 31.14 -17.70
C THR A 994 37.58 31.52 -18.44
N TYR A 995 37.58 31.46 -19.78
CA TYR A 995 38.76 31.84 -20.55
C TYR A 995 39.13 33.31 -20.40
N SER A 996 38.13 34.19 -20.41
CA SER A 996 38.38 35.61 -20.19
C SER A 996 38.96 35.89 -18.79
N GLU A 997 38.46 35.23 -17.75
CA GLU A 997 38.95 35.35 -16.37
C GLU A 997 40.40 34.92 -16.24
N TYR A 998 40.73 33.70 -16.70
CA TYR A 998 42.09 33.17 -16.62
C TYR A 998 43.09 33.93 -17.51
N LEU A 999 42.67 34.45 -18.66
CA LEU A 999 43.52 35.33 -19.49
C LEU A 999 43.83 36.66 -18.78
N CYS A 1000 42.85 37.19 -18.03
CA CYS A 1000 43.06 38.36 -17.20
C CYS A 1000 44.06 38.08 -16.08
N GLU A 1001 43.97 36.94 -15.41
CA GLU A 1001 44.92 36.52 -14.37
C GLU A 1001 46.33 36.30 -14.91
N ALA A 1002 46.45 35.74 -16.12
CA ALA A 1002 47.71 35.59 -16.83
C ALA A 1002 48.28 36.91 -17.38
N GLY A 1003 47.51 38.01 -17.36
CA GLY A 1003 47.91 39.34 -17.79
C GLY A 1003 47.79 39.60 -19.30
N ASP A 1004 47.16 38.70 -20.07
CA ASP A 1004 46.90 38.89 -21.50
C ASP A 1004 45.61 39.68 -21.74
N ASN A 1005 45.68 40.96 -21.35
CA ASN A 1005 44.53 41.86 -21.33
C ASN A 1005 43.89 42.12 -22.70
N ASN A 1006 44.67 42.01 -23.78
CA ASN A 1006 44.15 42.24 -25.13
C ASN A 1006 43.30 41.06 -25.59
N LEU A 1007 43.77 39.84 -25.38
CA LEU A 1007 43.02 38.65 -25.75
C LEU A 1007 41.78 38.49 -24.86
N ALA A 1008 41.91 38.75 -23.56
CA ALA A 1008 40.78 38.74 -22.64
C ALA A 1008 39.68 39.71 -23.08
N LYS A 1009 40.05 40.95 -23.47
CA LYS A 1009 39.11 41.94 -24.01
C LYS A 1009 38.35 41.40 -25.23
N THR A 1010 39.05 40.77 -26.18
CA THR A 1010 38.41 40.18 -27.36
C THR A 1010 37.43 39.06 -26.99
N LYS A 1011 37.72 38.25 -25.97
CA LYS A 1011 36.80 37.19 -25.50
C LYS A 1011 35.57 37.76 -24.80
N ILE A 1012 35.75 38.80 -24.00
CA ILE A 1012 34.64 39.55 -23.38
C ILE A 1012 33.73 40.17 -24.45
N GLU A 1013 34.31 40.77 -25.50
CA GLU A 1013 33.55 41.29 -26.64
C GLU A 1013 32.80 40.17 -27.40
N HIS A 1014 33.39 38.97 -27.47
CA HIS A 1014 32.76 37.81 -28.06
C HIS A 1014 31.55 37.33 -27.23
N CYS A 1015 31.66 37.27 -25.90
CA CYS A 1015 30.51 37.01 -25.02
C CYS A 1015 29.36 37.99 -25.29
N LYS A 1016 29.68 39.29 -25.46
CA LYS A 1016 28.70 40.35 -25.77
C LYS A 1016 27.97 40.16 -27.10
N SER A 1017 28.62 39.53 -28.07
CA SER A 1017 28.00 39.26 -29.38
C SER A 1017 27.03 38.08 -29.37
N ILE A 1018 27.10 37.21 -28.35
CA ILE A 1018 26.29 35.99 -28.23
C ILE A 1018 24.96 36.26 -27.50
N GLU A 1019 24.89 37.25 -26.61
CA GLU A 1019 23.67 37.61 -25.86
C GLU A 1019 22.94 38.85 -26.40
N LEU A 1020 21.59 38.78 -26.48
CA LEU A 1020 20.69 39.82 -26.98
C LEU A 1020 19.69 40.32 -25.90
N PHE A 1021 20.06 40.25 -24.60
CA PHE A 1021 19.17 40.59 -23.48
C PHE A 1021 19.72 41.71 -22.55
N PRO A 1022 18.87 42.44 -21.80
CA PRO A 1022 19.23 43.62 -21.01
C PRO A 1022 20.02 43.35 -19.71
N ASP A 1023 20.16 42.08 -19.28
CA ASP A 1023 20.85 41.69 -18.04
C ASP A 1023 22.37 41.44 -18.23
N PHE A 1024 22.89 41.70 -19.44
CA PHE A 1024 24.32 41.61 -19.78
C PHE A 1024 25.20 42.52 -18.88
N ASP A 1025 24.68 43.68 -18.47
CA ASP A 1025 25.41 44.68 -17.69
C ASP A 1025 25.65 44.25 -16.23
N PHE A 1026 24.78 43.41 -15.64
CA PHE A 1026 24.91 42.90 -14.27
C PHE A 1026 25.95 41.77 -14.18
N MET A 1027 25.90 40.84 -15.14
CA MET A 1027 26.81 39.69 -15.19
C MET A 1027 28.26 40.12 -15.52
N MET A 1028 28.42 41.13 -16.39
CA MET A 1028 29.72 41.75 -16.66
C MET A 1028 30.32 42.48 -15.45
N ALA A 1029 29.50 43.09 -14.60
CA ALA A 1029 29.96 43.80 -13.41
C ALA A 1029 30.61 42.85 -12.38
N GLU A 1030 30.13 41.61 -12.30
CA GLU A 1030 30.69 40.56 -11.44
C GLU A 1030 32.05 40.07 -11.95
N THR A 1031 32.15 39.75 -13.25
CA THR A 1031 33.42 39.34 -13.89
C THR A 1031 34.46 40.47 -13.88
N LEU A 1032 34.01 41.74 -13.99
CA LEU A 1032 34.88 42.91 -13.79
C LEU A 1032 35.29 43.09 -12.32
N ASN A 1033 34.43 42.75 -11.34
CA ASN A 1033 34.70 42.90 -9.91
C ASN A 1033 35.95 42.12 -9.45
N GLU A 1034 36.19 40.93 -10.02
CA GLU A 1034 37.41 40.16 -9.76
C GLU A 1034 38.63 40.70 -10.53
N TYR A 1035 38.44 41.26 -11.73
CA TYR A 1035 39.46 41.98 -12.51
C TYR A 1035 40.03 43.21 -11.75
N PHE A 1036 39.24 43.84 -10.87
CA PHE A 1036 39.52 45.18 -10.32
C PHE A 1036 40.69 45.28 -9.33
N LEU A 1037 41.15 44.18 -8.72
CA LEU A 1037 42.22 44.27 -7.71
C LEU A 1037 43.63 44.42 -8.31
N LYS A 1038 43.82 44.27 -9.63
CA LYS A 1038 45.17 44.23 -10.26
C LYS A 1038 45.48 45.28 -11.34
N ASN A 1039 44.51 45.88 -12.07
CA ASN A 1039 44.81 46.94 -13.09
C ASN A 1039 43.68 47.99 -13.29
N TYR A 1040 43.70 49.05 -12.49
CA TYR A 1040 42.57 49.96 -12.25
C TYR A 1040 42.30 51.02 -13.34
N ASN A 1041 43.29 51.43 -14.14
CA ASN A 1041 43.12 52.50 -15.15
C ASN A 1041 42.31 52.06 -16.39
N THR A 1042 42.55 50.83 -16.86
CA THR A 1042 41.81 50.24 -18.00
C THR A 1042 40.35 50.00 -17.65
N CYS A 1043 40.10 49.70 -16.38
CA CYS A 1043 38.79 49.33 -15.89
C CYS A 1043 37.88 50.56 -15.68
N LEU A 1044 38.46 51.73 -15.38
CA LEU A 1044 37.74 53.01 -15.39
C LEU A 1044 37.26 53.40 -16.81
N LEU A 1045 38.02 53.07 -17.86
CA LEU A 1045 37.63 53.32 -19.25
C LEU A 1045 36.43 52.45 -19.66
N LEU A 1046 36.47 51.15 -19.34
CA LEU A 1046 35.38 50.20 -19.62
C LEU A 1046 34.09 50.53 -18.85
N LEU A 1047 34.21 50.92 -17.58
CA LEU A 1047 33.07 51.37 -16.77
C LEU A 1047 32.43 52.68 -17.29
N ASN A 1048 33.23 53.58 -17.85
CA ASN A 1048 32.73 54.83 -18.42
C ASN A 1048 32.01 54.58 -19.76
N GLU A 1049 32.48 53.64 -20.58
CA GLU A 1049 31.78 53.22 -21.80
C GLU A 1049 30.42 52.55 -21.51
N LEU A 1050 30.28 51.87 -20.36
CA LEU A 1050 29.00 51.30 -19.88
C LEU A 1050 28.03 52.36 -19.32
N ASN A 1051 28.49 53.53 -18.87
CA ASN A 1051 27.60 54.61 -18.42
C ASN A 1051 26.93 55.34 -19.60
N ASP A 1052 27.49 55.28 -20.81
CA ASP A 1052 26.97 55.96 -22.01
C ASP A 1052 25.79 55.21 -22.68
N SER A 1053 25.44 53.99 -22.25
CA SER A 1053 24.42 53.13 -22.88
C SER A 1053 22.96 53.36 -22.46
N ASN A 1054 22.62 54.48 -21.80
CA ASN A 1054 21.28 54.78 -21.25
C ASN A 1054 20.74 53.78 -20.19
N THR A 1055 21.52 52.79 -19.77
CA THR A 1055 21.18 51.85 -18.69
C THR A 1055 21.61 52.43 -17.32
N ILE A 1056 20.73 52.34 -16.31
CA ILE A 1056 21.05 52.79 -14.95
C ILE A 1056 21.97 51.73 -14.33
N PRO A 1057 23.22 52.05 -13.92
CA PRO A 1057 24.12 51.06 -13.34
C PRO A 1057 23.55 50.48 -12.05
N SER A 1058 23.83 49.22 -11.71
CA SER A 1058 23.44 48.62 -10.43
C SER A 1058 24.25 49.22 -9.28
N TYR A 1059 23.75 49.06 -8.05
CA TYR A 1059 24.42 49.63 -6.88
C TYR A 1059 25.81 49.00 -6.62
N GLU A 1060 26.03 47.75 -7.06
CA GLU A 1060 27.32 47.06 -7.00
C GLU A 1060 28.36 47.73 -7.91
N VAL A 1061 27.96 48.12 -9.12
CA VAL A 1061 28.83 48.85 -10.07
C VAL A 1061 29.23 50.21 -9.51
N LYS A 1062 28.27 50.92 -8.92
CA LYS A 1062 28.51 52.23 -8.27
C LYS A 1062 29.42 52.11 -7.04
N TYR A 1063 29.26 51.05 -6.25
CA TYR A 1063 30.15 50.74 -5.14
C TYR A 1063 31.59 50.47 -5.62
N THR A 1064 31.77 49.70 -6.69
CA THR A 1064 33.09 49.45 -7.27
C THR A 1064 33.72 50.70 -7.89
N GLN A 1065 32.93 51.57 -8.54
CA GLN A 1065 33.37 52.90 -8.97
C GLN A 1065 33.90 53.74 -7.80
N ALA A 1066 33.21 53.72 -6.67
CA ALA A 1066 33.64 54.44 -5.47
C ALA A 1066 35.00 53.93 -4.95
N ARG A 1067 35.22 52.60 -4.95
CA ARG A 1067 36.50 51.99 -4.54
C ARG A 1067 37.65 52.42 -5.46
N ILE A 1068 37.43 52.47 -6.77
CA ILE A 1068 38.45 52.89 -7.75
C ILE A 1068 38.80 54.37 -7.56
N PHE A 1069 37.81 55.23 -7.37
CA PHE A 1069 38.06 56.65 -7.12
C PHE A 1069 38.77 56.88 -5.78
N ALA A 1070 38.46 56.07 -4.77
CA ALA A 1070 39.18 56.05 -3.50
C ALA A 1070 40.65 55.62 -3.68
N LEU A 1071 40.93 54.54 -4.42
CA LEU A 1071 42.29 54.11 -4.75
C LEU A 1071 43.09 55.18 -5.53
N ASN A 1072 42.42 55.95 -6.38
CA ASN A 1072 43.00 57.06 -7.15
C ASN A 1072 43.09 58.40 -6.37
N ASP A 1073 42.82 58.37 -5.07
CA ASP A 1073 42.85 59.53 -4.17
C ASP A 1073 41.95 60.69 -4.66
N ASN A 1074 40.81 60.35 -5.27
CA ASN A 1074 39.76 61.28 -5.71
C ASN A 1074 38.53 61.16 -4.81
N PRO A 1075 38.55 61.76 -3.60
CA PRO A 1075 37.52 61.56 -2.58
C PRO A 1075 36.15 62.06 -3.05
N LYS A 1076 36.11 63.12 -3.87
CA LYS A 1076 34.84 63.68 -4.35
C LYS A 1076 34.10 62.67 -5.24
N ALA A 1077 34.78 62.16 -6.27
CA ALA A 1077 34.18 61.17 -7.16
C ALA A 1077 33.86 59.85 -6.43
N ALA A 1078 34.70 59.47 -5.45
CA ALA A 1078 34.44 58.30 -4.62
C ALA A 1078 33.14 58.44 -3.83
N PHE A 1079 32.92 59.58 -3.17
CA PHE A 1079 31.71 59.81 -2.38
C PHE A 1079 30.46 60.01 -3.25
N ASP A 1080 30.59 60.65 -4.41
CA ASP A 1080 29.48 60.81 -5.36
C ASP A 1080 29.01 59.44 -5.86
N SER A 1081 29.92 58.56 -6.30
CA SER A 1081 29.58 57.19 -6.72
C SER A 1081 29.04 56.33 -5.57
N LEU A 1082 29.57 56.51 -4.36
CA LEU A 1082 29.08 55.79 -3.19
C LEU A 1082 27.65 56.22 -2.83
N ASN A 1083 27.35 57.51 -2.95
CA ASN A 1083 26.01 58.04 -2.71
C ASN A 1083 25.02 57.57 -3.79
N ASP A 1084 25.45 57.49 -5.05
CA ASP A 1084 24.66 56.88 -6.12
C ASP A 1084 24.31 55.42 -5.77
N ALA A 1085 25.28 54.63 -5.30
CA ALA A 1085 25.05 53.25 -4.87
C ALA A 1085 23.97 53.16 -3.78
N LEU A 1086 24.01 54.03 -2.78
CA LEU A 1086 23.00 54.07 -1.71
C LEU A 1086 21.60 54.37 -2.25
N THR A 1087 21.49 55.36 -3.16
CA THR A 1087 20.19 55.70 -3.76
C THR A 1087 19.61 54.57 -4.60
N GLN A 1088 20.47 53.68 -5.11
CA GLN A 1088 20.08 52.52 -5.90
C GLN A 1088 19.86 51.26 -5.06
N GLY A 1089 20.00 51.32 -3.73
CA GLY A 1089 19.65 50.23 -2.82
C GLY A 1089 20.81 49.57 -2.08
N PHE A 1090 22.07 50.02 -2.25
CA PHE A 1090 23.19 49.53 -1.44
C PHE A 1090 22.94 49.83 0.04
N ASN A 1091 22.81 48.79 0.88
CA ASN A 1091 22.50 48.93 2.31
C ASN A 1091 23.45 48.14 3.23
N TYR A 1092 24.57 47.65 2.70
CA TYR A 1092 25.52 46.80 3.42
C TYR A 1092 26.49 47.61 4.29
N ALA A 1093 26.02 48.09 5.45
CA ALA A 1093 26.81 48.88 6.39
C ALA A 1093 28.13 48.21 6.81
N TRP A 1094 28.10 46.89 7.01
CA TRP A 1094 29.29 46.12 7.41
C TRP A 1094 30.36 46.07 6.33
N VAL A 1095 29.98 46.03 5.05
CA VAL A 1095 30.91 46.03 3.91
C VAL A 1095 31.67 47.35 3.88
N LEU A 1096 30.94 48.47 3.93
CA LEU A 1096 31.55 49.80 3.87
C LEU A 1096 32.42 50.10 5.11
N HIS A 1097 32.06 49.57 6.27
CA HIS A 1097 32.85 49.74 7.49
C HIS A 1097 34.19 48.98 7.45
N ASN A 1098 34.23 47.83 6.78
CA ASN A 1098 35.39 46.92 6.81
C ASN A 1098 36.20 46.90 5.51
N ASP A 1099 35.79 47.63 4.47
CA ASP A 1099 36.55 47.70 3.22
C ASP A 1099 37.84 48.53 3.41
N PRO A 1100 39.04 47.91 3.31
CA PRO A 1100 40.31 48.58 3.57
C PRO A 1100 40.65 49.67 2.55
N ILE A 1101 40.00 49.69 1.38
CA ILE A 1101 40.23 50.73 0.36
C ILE A 1101 39.78 52.10 0.86
N PHE A 1102 38.76 52.15 1.71
CA PHE A 1102 38.24 53.40 2.26
C PHE A 1102 38.90 53.80 3.59
N GLU A 1103 39.89 53.05 4.09
CA GLU A 1103 40.52 53.28 5.40
C GLU A 1103 41.06 54.71 5.54
N SER A 1104 41.72 55.24 4.49
CA SER A 1104 42.22 56.62 4.45
C SER A 1104 41.11 57.68 4.46
N PHE A 1105 39.89 57.30 4.04
CA PHE A 1105 38.72 58.18 3.97
C PHE A 1105 37.78 58.04 5.18
N LYS A 1106 38.01 57.08 6.08
CA LYS A 1106 37.17 56.88 7.27
C LYS A 1106 37.04 58.14 8.14
N ASN A 1107 38.07 58.98 8.21
CA ASN A 1107 38.01 60.24 8.98
C ASN A 1107 37.44 61.43 8.20
N ASN A 1108 37.03 61.23 6.94
CA ASN A 1108 36.46 62.29 6.10
C ASN A 1108 35.00 62.55 6.50
N GLU A 1109 34.64 63.82 6.68
CA GLU A 1109 33.30 64.24 7.13
C GLU A 1109 32.18 63.77 6.18
N ASN A 1110 32.43 63.76 4.86
CA ASN A 1110 31.47 63.26 3.87
C ASN A 1110 31.27 61.75 3.95
N PHE A 1111 32.35 61.00 4.20
CA PHE A 1111 32.28 59.55 4.36
C PHE A 1111 31.55 59.16 5.65
N GLN A 1112 31.81 59.87 6.75
CA GLN A 1112 31.08 59.70 8.02
C GLN A 1112 29.59 60.04 7.87
N LYS A 1113 29.26 61.07 7.10
CA LYS A 1113 27.88 61.40 6.77
C LYS A 1113 27.20 60.27 5.97
N ILE A 1114 27.89 59.68 5.00
CA ILE A 1114 27.38 58.52 4.25
C ILE A 1114 27.15 57.32 5.18
N LEU A 1115 28.11 56.98 6.05
CA LEU A 1115 27.95 55.90 7.03
C LEU A 1115 26.74 56.11 7.95
N SER A 1116 26.43 57.36 8.33
CA SER A 1116 25.27 57.68 9.17
C SER A 1116 23.91 57.48 8.49
N LEU A 1117 23.87 57.37 7.16
CA LEU A 1117 22.65 57.14 6.38
C LEU A 1117 22.30 55.64 6.26
N LEU A 1118 23.23 54.74 6.61
CA LEU A 1118 23.04 53.30 6.51
C LEU A 1118 22.38 52.73 7.79
N PRO A 1119 21.43 51.79 7.67
CA PRO A 1119 20.74 51.20 8.82
C PRO A 1119 21.70 50.41 9.72
N THR A 1120 21.68 50.66 11.03
CA THR A 1120 22.59 50.07 12.03
C THR A 1120 22.23 48.66 12.48
N HIS A 1121 21.19 48.03 11.93
CA HIS A 1121 20.75 46.69 12.31
C HIS A 1121 20.92 45.72 11.15
N ILE A 1122 21.95 44.86 11.25
CA ILE A 1122 21.98 43.41 11.03
C ILE A 1122 23.47 43.04 11.02
N ILE A 1123 23.97 42.62 12.18
CA ILE A 1123 25.16 41.79 12.32
C ILE A 1123 24.74 40.73 13.35
N GLU A 1124 24.44 39.52 12.88
CA GLU A 1124 24.46 38.27 13.66
C GLU A 1124 24.16 37.09 12.71
N ASN A 1125 25.16 36.75 11.89
CA ASN A 1125 25.62 35.39 11.58
C ASN A 1125 26.78 35.44 10.60
#